data_AF-A0AAU3R4J1-F1
#
_entry.id   AF-A0AAU3R4J1-F1
#
_cell.length_a   1.000
_cell.length_b   1.000
_cell.length_c   1.000
_cell.angle_alpha   90.00
_cell.angle_beta   90.00
_cell.angle_gamma   90.00
#
_symmetry.space_group_name_H-M   'P 1'
#
loop_
_entity.id
_entity.type
_entity.pdbx_description
1 polymer ?
#
loop_
_entity_poly.entity_id
_entity_poly.type
_entity_poly.pdbx_seq_one_letter_code
_entity_poly.pdbx_strand_id
1 'polypeptide(L)'
;MIGALIAELDPQAERETVSNAVRRSAPGPSYQRKLAWALESHPALLTGDGHLAPHRAILKLIDLLHEAGIAGIVRPSCPGCHRVVRIDKPLDGKRVCRMCISHSRIEECSGCGARREPATRDDQGRPVCPNCLVSDPANLETCINCGRRRVVNTRTPDGPLCQSCPSLFTATCSICDAEKPCGTSRTTGRPWCLDCQRHSAPCSACGGVAAVVSGTLDQPLCLGCTAPEVWHSCPTCSEPDYPHPGQCARCLINRRLNELLGPPSDALHPGLQALRNNIATTEHPLTAKRWLNKPFVSPVLADLAAGRRALTHEALDELPDSPPLAHLRQVLVGAGALPERDEYMVRLERFLTSLLASQQDPEQRKVLHQYAIWHLVRRLRRRSNGRPLTPQQFASARQRTHAAVAFLTWLQAHDLALETCRQANLDQWLTDDSATYRHTAGHFVRWARTNKLTTVHVPAVRWHGPTQPLDDEHRWNVARRLLHDDTLKPEDRLAGLLLLLYAQGPSAIHRLTIEDVEVGAQEVLLHLGNAPVQLPEPVAQLARTVAANRKGHATIGALAPSPWLFPGGQPGRPISTTQLTQRLNQLGIRPNQARSTALFQLATEIPAAILARTLGIHTDVAVAWQRLSAGDWATYAAEVSRRPSNRASRPAEATE
;
A
#
# COMPACT_ATOMS: atom_id res chain seq x y z
N MET A 1 -36.62 16.72 19.59
CA MET A 1 -35.23 16.96 20.04
C MET A 1 -34.22 16.71 18.92
N ILE A 2 -33.83 15.47 18.55
CA ILE A 2 -32.86 15.24 17.45
C ILE A 2 -33.29 15.95 16.15
N GLY A 3 -34.57 15.87 15.79
CA GLY A 3 -35.08 16.61 14.62
C GLY A 3 -35.01 18.14 14.72
N ALA A 4 -34.99 18.71 15.93
CA ALA A 4 -34.79 20.15 16.12
C ALA A 4 -33.30 20.53 15.97
N LEU A 5 -32.39 19.75 16.56
CA LEU A 5 -30.94 19.90 16.35
C LEU A 5 -30.55 19.78 14.87
N ILE A 6 -31.19 18.87 14.13
CA ILE A 6 -30.97 18.74 12.68
C ILE A 6 -31.60 19.90 11.92
N ALA A 7 -32.78 20.38 12.31
CA ALA A 7 -33.41 21.54 11.66
C ALA A 7 -32.62 22.85 11.87
N GLU A 8 -31.86 22.97 12.96
CA GLU A 8 -30.92 24.07 13.18
C GLU A 8 -29.70 23.99 12.25
N LEU A 9 -29.23 22.78 11.93
CA LEU A 9 -28.11 22.56 11.00
C LEU A 9 -28.53 22.64 9.53
N ASP A 10 -29.72 22.16 9.22
CA ASP A 10 -30.32 22.13 7.89
C ASP A 10 -31.83 22.37 7.99
N PRO A 11 -32.30 23.61 7.80
CA PRO A 11 -33.72 23.95 7.84
C PRO A 11 -34.55 23.25 6.77
N GLN A 12 -33.92 22.72 5.70
CA GLN A 12 -34.58 21.99 4.61
C GLN A 12 -34.65 20.49 4.87
N ALA A 13 -34.10 19.98 5.98
CA ALA A 13 -34.11 18.57 6.29
C ALA A 13 -35.53 18.03 6.55
N GLU A 14 -35.96 17.08 5.74
CA GLU A 14 -37.25 16.41 5.92
C GLU A 14 -37.28 15.60 7.23
N ARG A 15 -38.31 15.85 8.06
CA ARG A 15 -38.48 15.15 9.35
C ARG A 15 -38.53 13.64 9.21
N GLU A 16 -39.08 13.12 8.12
CA GLU A 16 -39.17 11.69 7.86
C GLU A 16 -37.80 11.06 7.63
N THR A 17 -36.94 11.71 6.84
CA THR A 17 -35.56 11.30 6.58
C THR A 17 -34.74 11.22 7.87
N VAL A 18 -34.85 12.24 8.74
CA VAL A 18 -34.18 12.24 10.06
C VAL A 18 -34.73 11.13 10.95
N SER A 19 -36.05 10.94 10.99
CA SER A 19 -36.70 9.89 11.77
C SER A 19 -36.27 8.49 11.33
N ASN A 20 -36.13 8.27 10.02
CA ASN A 20 -35.63 7.02 9.46
C ASN A 20 -34.15 6.77 9.83
N ALA A 21 -33.30 7.80 9.72
CA ALA A 21 -31.89 7.70 10.14
C ALA A 21 -31.75 7.36 11.64
N VAL A 22 -32.58 7.95 12.50
CA VAL A 22 -32.64 7.62 13.94
C VAL A 22 -33.09 6.17 14.17
N ARG A 23 -34.15 5.70 13.50
CA ARG A 23 -34.60 4.30 13.62
C ARG A 23 -33.54 3.29 13.16
N ARG A 24 -32.86 3.58 12.05
CA ARG A 24 -31.81 2.70 11.50
C ARG A 24 -30.54 2.70 12.35
N SER A 25 -30.19 3.83 12.97
CA SER A 25 -29.02 3.94 13.85
C SER A 25 -29.27 3.37 15.25
N ALA A 26 -30.48 3.54 15.77
CA ALA A 26 -30.94 3.07 17.07
C ALA A 26 -32.34 2.43 16.95
N PRO A 27 -32.43 1.11 16.70
CA PRO A 27 -33.72 0.42 16.50
C PRO A 27 -34.59 0.34 17.76
N GLY A 28 -33.97 0.37 18.95
CA GLY A 28 -34.66 0.21 20.24
C GLY A 28 -34.94 1.55 20.94
N PRO A 29 -36.09 1.71 21.64
CA PRO A 29 -36.43 2.96 22.35
C PRO A 29 -35.41 3.40 23.42
N SER A 30 -34.71 2.46 24.05
CA SER A 30 -33.64 2.74 25.02
C SER A 30 -32.39 3.33 24.34
N TYR A 31 -32.03 2.84 23.16
CA TYR A 31 -30.91 3.36 22.38
C TYR A 31 -31.23 4.72 21.76
N GLN A 32 -32.48 4.96 21.36
CA GLN A 32 -32.92 6.27 20.87
C GLN A 32 -32.85 7.34 21.97
N ARG A 33 -33.23 7.01 23.22
CA ARG A 33 -33.06 7.90 24.37
C ARG A 33 -31.58 8.22 24.65
N LYS A 34 -30.71 7.21 24.64
CA LYS A 34 -29.26 7.40 24.80
C LYS A 34 -28.65 8.26 23.69
N LEU A 35 -29.12 8.07 22.45
CA LEU A 35 -28.71 8.88 21.30
C LEU A 35 -29.15 10.33 21.49
N ALA A 36 -30.40 10.55 21.91
CA ALA A 36 -30.96 11.87 22.17
C ALA A 36 -30.17 12.62 23.26
N TRP A 37 -29.95 11.99 24.43
CA TRP A 37 -29.20 12.61 25.53
C TRP A 37 -27.74 12.94 25.18
N ALA A 38 -27.06 12.06 24.44
CA ALA A 38 -25.70 12.30 24.01
C ALA A 38 -25.60 13.48 23.02
N LEU A 39 -26.60 13.65 22.16
CA LEU A 39 -26.66 14.76 21.20
C LEU A 39 -27.13 16.06 21.83
N GLU A 40 -27.98 15.99 22.86
CA GLU A 40 -28.41 17.15 23.65
C GLU A 40 -27.25 17.73 24.46
N SER A 41 -26.44 16.87 25.08
CA SER A 41 -25.27 17.28 25.86
C SER A 41 -24.08 17.71 25.01
N HIS A 42 -23.89 17.13 23.82
CA HIS A 42 -22.77 17.46 22.93
C HIS A 42 -23.22 17.50 21.45
N PRO A 43 -23.92 18.56 20.99
CA PRO A 43 -24.40 18.65 19.61
C PRO A 43 -23.28 18.58 18.55
N ALA A 44 -22.08 19.04 18.91
CA ALA A 44 -20.89 19.01 18.06
C ALA A 44 -20.48 17.60 17.61
N LEU A 45 -21.02 16.54 18.23
CA LEU A 45 -20.84 15.16 17.76
C LEU A 45 -21.25 14.99 16.29
N LEU A 46 -22.23 15.75 15.79
CA LEU A 46 -22.70 15.68 14.41
C LEU A 46 -21.87 16.53 13.43
N THR A 47 -21.12 17.51 13.94
CA THR A 47 -20.49 18.57 13.12
C THR A 47 -18.96 18.58 13.19
N GLY A 48 -18.34 17.60 13.87
CA GLY A 48 -16.88 17.40 13.85
C GLY A 48 -16.36 16.51 14.97
N ASP A 49 -17.04 16.50 16.11
CA ASP A 49 -16.64 15.76 17.32
C ASP A 49 -17.14 14.33 17.35
N GLY A 50 -17.61 13.76 16.23
CA GLY A 50 -18.12 12.38 16.20
C GLY A 50 -17.11 11.34 16.72
N HIS A 51 -15.82 11.66 16.75
CA HIS A 51 -14.79 10.83 17.37
C HIS A 51 -14.89 10.75 18.91
N LEU A 52 -15.61 11.64 19.57
CA LEU A 52 -15.91 11.61 21.01
C LEU A 52 -17.22 10.86 21.32
N ALA A 53 -17.86 10.28 20.31
CA ALA A 53 -19.17 9.65 20.46
C ALA A 53 -19.17 8.55 21.56
N PRO A 54 -19.96 8.71 22.64
CA PRO A 54 -20.06 7.71 23.71
C PRO A 54 -20.69 6.41 23.21
N HIS A 55 -21.52 6.48 22.16
CA HIS A 55 -22.24 5.34 21.60
C HIS A 55 -21.98 5.17 20.11
N ARG A 56 -21.76 3.92 19.67
CA ARG A 56 -21.58 3.56 18.26
C ARG A 56 -22.74 4.02 17.35
N ALA A 57 -23.94 4.17 17.92
CA ALA A 57 -25.13 4.57 17.19
C ALA A 57 -25.01 6.00 16.63
N ILE A 58 -24.25 6.89 17.28
CA ILE A 58 -24.03 8.27 16.83
C ILE A 58 -23.26 8.29 15.52
N LEU A 59 -22.20 7.48 15.39
CA LEU A 59 -21.43 7.38 14.14
C LEU A 59 -22.28 6.83 12.99
N LYS A 60 -23.12 5.82 13.28
CA LYS A 60 -24.07 5.29 12.31
C LYS A 60 -25.11 6.34 11.91
N LEU A 61 -25.57 7.17 12.86
CA LEU A 61 -26.48 8.27 12.58
C LEU A 61 -25.80 9.31 11.67
N ILE A 62 -24.56 9.72 11.97
CA ILE A 62 -23.77 10.65 11.15
C ILE A 62 -23.63 10.12 9.73
N ASP A 63 -23.26 8.85 9.55
CA ASP A 63 -23.14 8.24 8.22
C ASP A 63 -24.47 8.30 7.46
N LEU A 64 -25.60 7.95 8.11
CA LEU A 64 -26.93 7.95 7.49
C LEU A 64 -27.43 9.36 7.14
N LEU A 65 -27.20 10.35 8.00
CA LEU A 65 -27.59 11.73 7.74
C LEU A 65 -26.72 12.37 6.65
N HIS A 66 -25.42 12.05 6.64
CA HIS A 66 -24.50 12.49 5.59
C HIS A 66 -24.83 11.86 4.23
N GLU A 67 -25.18 10.57 4.19
CA GLU A 67 -25.65 9.88 2.98
C GLU A 67 -26.99 10.45 2.48
N ALA A 68 -27.85 10.92 3.40
CA ALA A 68 -29.09 11.60 3.07
C ALA A 68 -28.90 13.06 2.61
N GLY A 69 -27.66 13.55 2.55
CA GLY A 69 -27.35 14.89 2.06
C GLY A 69 -27.69 16.03 3.01
N ILE A 70 -27.95 15.75 4.28
CA ILE A 70 -28.29 16.77 5.29
C ILE A 70 -27.09 17.69 5.52
N ALA A 71 -27.32 19.00 5.36
CA ALA A 71 -26.29 20.00 5.50
C ALA A 71 -25.73 20.07 6.94
N GLY A 72 -24.46 20.45 7.07
CA GLY A 72 -23.79 20.59 8.37
C GLY A 72 -23.28 19.28 9.00
N ILE A 73 -23.67 18.10 8.48
CA ILE A 73 -23.22 16.81 9.02
C ILE A 73 -21.80 16.46 8.54
N VAL A 74 -20.89 16.31 9.50
CA VAL A 74 -19.46 16.04 9.24
C VAL A 74 -19.10 14.64 9.70
N ARG A 75 -18.62 13.80 8.75
CA ARG A 75 -18.04 12.50 9.09
C ARG A 75 -16.72 12.70 9.85
N PRO A 76 -16.59 12.16 11.07
CA PRO A 76 -15.40 12.39 11.88
C PRO A 76 -14.17 11.70 11.29
N SER A 77 -13.02 12.34 11.43
CA SER A 77 -11.73 11.71 11.13
C SER A 77 -11.24 10.88 12.31
N CYS A 78 -10.50 9.81 12.03
CA CYS A 78 -9.87 9.02 13.09
C CYS A 78 -8.81 9.88 13.80
N PRO A 79 -8.86 10.09 15.13
CA PRO A 79 -7.93 10.97 15.82
C PRO A 79 -6.48 10.44 15.79
N GLY A 80 -6.28 9.13 15.59
CA GLY A 80 -4.93 8.54 15.47
C GLY A 80 -4.30 8.59 14.08
N CYS A 81 -5.07 8.62 12.98
CA CYS A 81 -4.50 8.64 11.62
C CYS A 81 -5.05 9.75 10.71
N HIS A 82 -5.96 10.57 11.23
CA HIS A 82 -6.60 11.73 10.60
C HIS A 82 -7.32 11.44 9.28
N ARG A 83 -7.55 10.16 8.96
CA ARG A 83 -8.35 9.76 7.80
C ARG A 83 -9.83 9.75 8.16
N VAL A 84 -10.68 10.24 7.26
CA VAL A 84 -12.13 10.04 7.31
C VAL A 84 -12.43 8.61 6.90
N VAL A 85 -12.54 7.73 7.90
CA VAL A 85 -12.81 6.30 7.76
C VAL A 85 -13.75 5.90 8.90
N ARG A 86 -14.33 4.70 8.83
CA ARG A 86 -15.13 4.16 9.93
C ARG A 86 -14.31 4.09 11.23
N ILE A 87 -14.76 4.81 12.25
CA ILE A 87 -14.10 4.92 13.56
C ILE A 87 -14.98 4.36 14.67
N ASP A 88 -15.14 3.05 14.80
CA ASP A 88 -16.10 2.47 15.76
C ASP A 88 -15.46 1.98 17.08
N LYS A 89 -14.12 1.99 17.18
CA LYS A 89 -13.38 1.31 18.26
C LYS A 89 -12.97 2.29 19.36
N PRO A 90 -13.25 2.01 20.64
CA PRO A 90 -12.84 2.89 21.73
C PRO A 90 -11.33 2.77 21.98
N LEU A 91 -10.66 3.92 22.14
CA LEU A 91 -9.27 4.08 22.57
C LEU A 91 -9.15 5.40 23.33
N ASP A 92 -8.79 5.35 24.61
CA ASP A 92 -8.57 6.51 25.48
C ASP A 92 -9.71 7.55 25.43
N GLY A 93 -10.95 7.08 25.62
CA GLY A 93 -12.15 7.91 25.57
C GLY A 93 -12.58 8.36 24.16
N LYS A 94 -11.78 8.09 23.13
CA LYS A 94 -12.07 8.45 21.73
C LYS A 94 -12.43 7.22 20.90
N ARG A 95 -13.08 7.45 19.77
CA ARG A 95 -13.40 6.47 18.75
C ARG A 95 -12.35 6.53 17.64
N VAL A 96 -11.70 5.41 17.36
CA VAL A 96 -10.63 5.27 16.36
C VAL A 96 -10.97 4.20 15.32
N CYS A 97 -10.25 4.23 14.20
CA CYS A 97 -10.39 3.24 13.14
C CYS A 97 -9.80 1.88 13.55
N ARG A 98 -10.23 0.81 12.86
CA ARG A 98 -9.75 -0.57 13.10
C ARG A 98 -8.22 -0.69 13.07
N MET A 99 -7.55 0.08 12.23
CA MET A 99 -6.09 0.05 12.12
C MET A 99 -5.41 0.69 13.33
N CYS A 100 -5.87 1.87 13.77
CA CYS A 100 -5.28 2.56 14.91
C CYS A 100 -5.46 1.77 16.21
N ILE A 101 -6.64 1.15 16.44
CA ILE A 101 -6.82 0.28 17.61
C ILE A 101 -5.97 -0.99 17.53
N SER A 102 -5.74 -1.52 16.32
CA SER A 102 -4.87 -2.68 16.13
C SER A 102 -3.43 -2.32 16.52
N HIS A 103 -2.97 -1.16 16.05
CA HIS A 103 -1.64 -0.63 16.34
C HIS A 103 -1.41 -0.37 17.83
N SER A 104 -2.42 0.12 18.56
CA SER A 104 -2.30 0.35 20.00
C SER A 104 -2.24 -0.94 20.82
N ARG A 105 -2.56 -2.10 20.22
CA ARG A 105 -2.55 -3.43 20.84
C ARG A 105 -1.42 -4.32 20.34
N ILE A 106 -0.44 -3.76 19.63
CA ILE A 106 0.69 -4.54 19.13
C ILE A 106 1.57 -4.97 20.29
N GLU A 107 1.72 -6.29 20.46
CA GLU A 107 2.61 -6.92 21.43
C GLU A 107 3.55 -7.91 20.70
N GLU A 108 4.61 -8.33 21.37
CA GLU A 108 5.55 -9.31 20.85
C GLU A 108 5.02 -10.74 21.07
N CYS A 109 4.80 -11.48 19.99
CA CYS A 109 4.25 -12.83 20.06
C CYS A 109 5.19 -13.82 20.77
N SER A 110 4.72 -14.54 21.78
CA SER A 110 5.50 -15.57 22.49
C SER A 110 5.97 -16.72 21.59
N GLY A 111 5.16 -17.10 20.59
CA GLY A 111 5.50 -18.19 19.67
C GLY A 111 6.50 -17.86 18.55
N CYS A 112 6.54 -16.63 18.03
CA CYS A 112 7.37 -16.29 16.86
C CYS A 112 8.16 -14.99 16.97
N GLY A 113 8.07 -14.25 18.08
CA GLY A 113 8.71 -12.94 18.28
C GLY A 113 8.18 -11.82 17.39
N ALA A 114 7.22 -12.08 16.50
CA ALA A 114 6.66 -11.05 15.63
C ALA A 114 5.79 -10.07 16.43
N ARG A 115 5.99 -8.77 16.20
CA ARG A 115 5.16 -7.70 16.78
C ARG A 115 3.84 -7.57 16.02
N ARG A 116 2.73 -8.05 16.59
CA ARG A 116 1.39 -8.05 15.99
C ARG A 116 0.31 -7.88 17.07
N GLU A 117 -0.92 -7.54 16.66
CA GLU A 117 -2.07 -7.61 17.57
C GLU A 117 -2.29 -9.09 17.99
N PRO A 118 -2.31 -9.41 19.29
CA PRO A 118 -2.54 -10.77 19.78
C PRO A 118 -3.92 -11.28 19.36
N ALA A 119 -3.98 -12.54 18.91
CA ALA A 119 -5.25 -13.22 18.69
C ALA A 119 -5.78 -13.84 20.00
N THR A 120 -4.86 -14.36 20.81
CA THR A 120 -5.14 -14.93 22.14
C THR A 120 -3.92 -14.74 23.04
N ARG A 121 -4.00 -15.25 24.27
CA ARG A 121 -2.88 -15.43 25.18
C ARG A 121 -2.68 -16.92 25.47
N ASP A 122 -1.44 -17.33 25.70
CA ASP A 122 -1.11 -18.70 26.13
C ASP A 122 -1.45 -18.92 27.61
N ASP A 123 -1.23 -20.14 28.11
CA ASP A 123 -1.54 -20.52 29.50
C ASP A 123 -0.75 -19.71 30.55
N GLN A 124 0.32 -19.03 30.14
CA GLN A 124 1.11 -18.12 30.99
C GLN A 124 0.70 -16.65 30.80
N GLY A 125 -0.38 -16.36 30.08
CA GLY A 125 -0.86 -15.01 29.80
C GLY A 125 -0.06 -14.24 28.74
N ARG A 126 0.90 -14.89 28.06
CA ARG A 126 1.73 -14.24 27.05
C ARG A 126 1.00 -14.18 25.71
N PRO A 127 1.16 -13.09 24.95
CA PRO A 127 0.39 -12.86 23.72
C PRO A 127 0.80 -13.82 22.59
N VAL A 128 -0.19 -14.40 21.91
CA VAL A 128 -0.02 -15.27 20.74
C VAL A 128 -0.65 -14.62 19.52
N CYS A 129 0.14 -14.43 18.45
CA CYS A 129 -0.36 -13.81 17.22
C CYS A 129 -1.30 -14.76 16.45
N PRO A 130 -2.17 -14.23 15.57
CA PRO A 130 -3.10 -15.06 14.79
C PRO A 130 -2.44 -16.21 14.04
N ASN A 131 -1.25 -15.99 13.48
CA ASN A 131 -0.53 -17.03 12.73
C ASN A 131 -0.05 -18.16 13.63
N CYS A 132 0.53 -17.84 14.80
CA CYS A 132 0.94 -18.85 15.77
C CYS A 132 -0.27 -19.60 16.32
N LEU A 133 -1.37 -18.90 16.59
CA LEU A 133 -2.61 -19.53 17.05
C LEU A 133 -3.13 -20.56 16.03
N VAL A 134 -3.29 -20.18 14.76
CA VAL A 134 -3.82 -21.12 13.75
C VAL A 134 -2.84 -22.23 13.40
N SER A 135 -1.54 -22.01 13.60
CA SER A 135 -0.50 -23.01 13.32
C SER A 135 -0.21 -23.92 14.50
N ASP A 136 -0.79 -23.64 15.68
CA ASP A 136 -0.67 -24.48 16.86
C ASP A 136 -1.16 -25.90 16.53
N PRO A 137 -0.37 -26.95 16.82
CA PRO A 137 -0.77 -28.35 16.63
C PRO A 137 -2.16 -28.69 17.20
N ALA A 138 -2.61 -28.03 18.28
CA ALA A 138 -3.94 -28.22 18.85
C ALA A 138 -5.06 -27.74 17.89
N ASN A 139 -4.78 -26.74 17.06
CA ASN A 139 -5.73 -26.13 16.12
C ASN A 139 -5.66 -26.73 14.70
N LEU A 140 -4.79 -27.71 14.47
CA LEU A 140 -4.68 -28.40 13.18
C LEU A 140 -5.67 -29.55 13.10
N GLU A 141 -6.49 -29.56 12.05
CA GLU A 141 -7.40 -30.67 11.74
C GLU A 141 -6.87 -31.49 10.57
N THR A 142 -7.22 -32.78 10.55
CA THR A 142 -6.89 -33.68 9.45
C THR A 142 -7.67 -33.27 8.22
N CYS A 143 -6.97 -32.77 7.20
CA CYS A 143 -7.60 -32.43 5.93
C CYS A 143 -8.21 -33.69 5.29
N ILE A 144 -9.50 -33.64 4.93
CA ILE A 144 -10.19 -34.79 4.35
C ILE A 144 -9.59 -35.22 3.01
N ASN A 145 -8.96 -34.31 2.27
CA ASN A 145 -8.33 -34.57 0.97
C ASN A 145 -6.91 -35.14 1.10
N CYS A 146 -5.97 -34.42 1.71
CA CYS A 146 -4.57 -34.90 1.77
C CYS A 146 -4.22 -35.74 3.00
N GLY A 147 -5.16 -35.93 3.94
CA GLY A 147 -4.96 -36.70 5.17
C GLY A 147 -3.96 -36.08 6.16
N ARG A 148 -3.37 -34.91 5.86
CA ARG A 148 -2.40 -34.23 6.72
C ARG A 148 -3.11 -33.30 7.70
N ARG A 149 -2.63 -33.25 8.95
CA ARG A 149 -3.04 -32.22 9.92
C ARG A 149 -2.53 -30.85 9.46
N ARG A 150 -3.46 -29.95 9.12
CA ARG A 150 -3.18 -28.63 8.55
C ARG A 150 -4.22 -27.62 9.05
N VAL A 151 -3.93 -26.33 8.83
CA VAL A 151 -4.90 -25.27 9.08
C VAL A 151 -6.09 -25.44 8.15
N VAL A 152 -7.30 -25.40 8.70
CA VAL A 152 -8.55 -25.48 7.94
C VAL A 152 -8.76 -24.17 7.19
N ASN A 153 -8.92 -24.27 5.87
CA ASN A 153 -9.22 -23.14 5.00
C ASN A 153 -10.71 -23.12 4.60
N THR A 154 -11.31 -24.29 4.41
CA THR A 154 -12.70 -24.43 3.97
C THR A 154 -13.32 -25.62 4.69
N ARG A 155 -14.54 -25.44 5.23
CA ARG A 155 -15.33 -26.56 5.76
C ARG A 155 -16.38 -26.94 4.71
N THR A 156 -16.36 -28.20 4.30
CA THR A 156 -17.41 -28.80 3.45
C THR A 156 -18.32 -29.67 4.33
N PRO A 157 -19.50 -30.10 3.83
CA PRO A 157 -20.33 -31.08 4.52
C PRO A 157 -19.57 -32.36 4.90
N ASP A 158 -18.59 -32.76 4.09
CA ASP A 158 -17.78 -33.96 4.29
C ASP A 158 -16.56 -33.75 5.22
N GLY A 159 -16.26 -32.51 5.61
CA GLY A 159 -15.22 -32.16 6.58
C GLY A 159 -14.24 -31.04 6.16
N PRO A 160 -13.12 -30.88 6.90
CA PRO A 160 -12.20 -29.76 6.68
C PRO A 160 -11.23 -29.96 5.50
N LEU A 161 -11.04 -28.91 4.71
CA LEU A 161 -10.04 -28.81 3.64
C LEU A 161 -8.95 -27.79 3.99
N CYS A 162 -7.69 -28.14 3.74
CA CYS A 162 -6.57 -27.23 3.91
C CYS A 162 -6.41 -26.31 2.69
N GLN A 163 -5.69 -25.19 2.85
CA GLN A 163 -5.53 -24.18 1.81
C GLN A 163 -4.87 -24.70 0.51
N SER A 164 -4.08 -25.77 0.60
CA SER A 164 -3.39 -26.38 -0.55
C SER A 164 -4.26 -27.39 -1.31
N CYS A 165 -5.36 -27.83 -0.73
CA CYS A 165 -6.26 -28.81 -1.32
C CYS A 165 -7.47 -28.09 -1.94
N PRO A 166 -7.77 -28.28 -3.23
CA PRO A 166 -8.99 -27.76 -3.82
C PRO A 166 -10.22 -28.48 -3.24
N SER A 167 -11.39 -27.85 -3.37
CA SER A 167 -12.68 -28.53 -3.20
C SER A 167 -12.73 -29.72 -4.17
N LEU A 168 -13.19 -30.86 -3.67
CA LEU A 168 -13.36 -32.06 -4.46
C LEU A 168 -14.48 -31.85 -5.48
N PHE A 169 -14.31 -32.38 -6.70
CA PHE A 169 -15.37 -32.40 -7.70
C PHE A 169 -16.08 -33.75 -7.64
N THR A 170 -17.38 -33.78 -7.89
CA THR A 170 -18.12 -35.03 -8.02
C THR A 170 -17.73 -35.70 -9.34
N ALA A 171 -17.25 -36.94 -9.26
CA ALA A 171 -16.93 -37.76 -10.41
C ALA A 171 -17.00 -39.26 -10.05
N THR A 172 -17.04 -40.10 -11.08
CA THR A 172 -16.95 -41.55 -10.96
C THR A 172 -15.54 -41.95 -10.52
N CYS A 173 -15.42 -42.56 -9.34
CA CYS A 173 -14.14 -43.03 -8.80
C CYS A 173 -13.58 -44.17 -9.66
N SER A 174 -12.32 -44.07 -10.06
CA SER A 174 -11.64 -45.07 -10.90
C SER A 174 -11.36 -46.43 -10.25
N ILE A 175 -11.67 -46.60 -8.96
CA ILE A 175 -11.46 -47.87 -8.22
C ILE A 175 -12.80 -48.55 -7.91
N CYS A 176 -13.79 -47.78 -7.43
CA CYS A 176 -15.08 -48.32 -6.99
C CYS A 176 -16.27 -47.98 -7.88
N ASP A 177 -16.04 -47.24 -8.98
CA ASP A 177 -17.05 -46.78 -9.94
C ASP A 177 -18.24 -46.01 -9.36
N ALA A 178 -18.18 -45.60 -8.08
CA ALA A 178 -19.20 -44.78 -7.46
C ALA A 178 -19.00 -43.30 -7.80
N GLU A 179 -20.09 -42.60 -8.10
CA GLU A 179 -20.10 -41.15 -8.26
C GLU A 179 -20.03 -40.46 -6.89
N LYS A 180 -18.87 -39.88 -6.58
CA LYS A 180 -18.56 -39.32 -5.26
C LYS A 180 -17.63 -38.10 -5.39
N PRO A 181 -17.50 -37.28 -4.34
CA PRO A 181 -16.43 -36.28 -4.26
C PRO A 181 -15.06 -36.95 -4.41
N CYS A 182 -14.37 -36.66 -5.52
CA CYS A 182 -13.10 -37.26 -5.88
C CYS A 182 -11.96 -36.25 -5.86
N GLY A 183 -10.81 -36.71 -5.34
CA GLY A 183 -9.53 -36.11 -5.68
C GLY A 183 -9.02 -36.68 -7.00
N THR A 184 -7.89 -36.19 -7.48
CA THR A 184 -7.21 -36.79 -8.63
C THR A 184 -5.99 -37.56 -8.12
N SER A 185 -5.91 -38.86 -8.42
CA SER A 185 -4.78 -39.69 -8.00
C SER A 185 -3.47 -39.15 -8.58
N ARG A 186 -2.45 -39.01 -7.74
CA ARG A 186 -1.09 -38.62 -8.19
C ARG A 186 -0.38 -39.75 -8.92
N THR A 187 -0.84 -40.99 -8.81
CA THR A 187 -0.17 -42.13 -9.45
C THR A 187 -0.81 -42.48 -10.79
N THR A 188 -2.14 -42.33 -10.90
CA THR A 188 -2.90 -42.71 -12.11
C THR A 188 -3.56 -41.55 -12.83
N GLY A 189 -3.58 -40.34 -12.27
CA GLY A 189 -4.25 -39.19 -12.90
C GLY A 189 -5.79 -39.26 -12.96
N ARG A 190 -6.40 -40.34 -12.46
CA ARG A 190 -7.86 -40.58 -12.53
C ARG A 190 -8.58 -40.11 -11.25
N PRO A 191 -9.91 -39.88 -11.29
CA PRO A 191 -10.69 -39.57 -10.10
C PRO A 191 -10.56 -40.69 -9.04
N TRP A 192 -10.30 -40.31 -7.80
CA TRP A 192 -10.05 -41.22 -6.69
C TRP A 192 -10.75 -40.69 -5.44
N CYS A 193 -11.80 -41.38 -5.00
CA CYS A 193 -12.59 -40.96 -3.85
C CYS A 193 -11.86 -41.19 -2.52
N LEU A 194 -12.28 -40.48 -1.48
CA LEU A 194 -11.64 -40.54 -0.16
C LEU A 194 -11.72 -41.92 0.49
N ASP A 195 -12.79 -42.67 0.25
CA ASP A 195 -12.97 -44.02 0.79
C ASP A 195 -11.92 -44.97 0.22
N CYS A 196 -11.73 -44.94 -1.11
CA CYS A 196 -10.73 -45.74 -1.78
C CYS A 196 -9.29 -45.27 -1.45
N GLN A 197 -9.09 -44.00 -1.12
CA GLN A 197 -7.78 -43.50 -0.65
C GLN A 197 -7.33 -44.11 0.67
N ARG A 198 -8.29 -44.48 1.53
CA ARG A 198 -8.02 -45.08 2.84
C ARG A 198 -8.09 -46.61 2.79
N HIS A 199 -8.48 -47.18 1.66
CA HIS A 199 -8.66 -48.61 1.50
C HIS A 199 -7.32 -49.31 1.30
N SER A 200 -7.08 -50.37 2.06
CA SER A 200 -5.94 -51.26 1.90
C SER A 200 -6.43 -52.68 1.64
N ALA A 201 -5.83 -53.35 0.66
CA ALA A 201 -6.21 -54.70 0.24
C ALA A 201 -4.96 -55.47 -0.23
N PRO A 202 -5.01 -56.82 -0.28
CA PRO A 202 -3.96 -57.61 -0.92
C PRO A 202 -3.83 -57.23 -2.40
N CYS A 203 -2.65 -56.79 -2.81
CA CYS A 203 -2.39 -56.41 -4.19
C CYS A 203 -2.54 -57.63 -5.12
N SER A 204 -3.28 -57.48 -6.21
CA SER A 204 -3.53 -58.56 -7.18
C SER A 204 -2.28 -58.99 -7.96
N ALA A 205 -1.23 -58.17 -7.94
CA ALA A 205 0.04 -58.46 -8.62
C ALA A 205 1.10 -59.06 -7.69
N CYS A 206 1.33 -58.46 -6.51
CA CYS A 206 2.40 -58.91 -5.59
C CYS A 206 1.89 -59.64 -4.33
N GLY A 207 0.58 -59.72 -4.11
CA GLY A 207 -0.03 -60.34 -2.93
C GLY A 207 0.10 -59.55 -1.62
N GLY A 208 0.95 -58.52 -1.57
CA GLY A 208 1.17 -57.72 -0.37
C GLY A 208 -0.03 -56.83 -0.01
N VAL A 209 -0.36 -56.76 1.28
CA VAL A 209 -1.42 -55.85 1.79
C VAL A 209 -0.88 -54.43 1.87
N ALA A 210 -1.44 -53.54 1.06
CA ALA A 210 -1.05 -52.13 1.00
C ALA A 210 -2.23 -51.24 0.57
N ALA A 211 -2.06 -49.92 0.64
CA ALA A 211 -3.04 -48.97 0.14
C ALA A 211 -3.34 -49.22 -1.35
N VAL A 212 -4.63 -49.23 -1.72
CA VAL A 212 -5.08 -49.43 -3.10
C VAL A 212 -4.97 -48.11 -3.86
N VAL A 213 -4.01 -48.07 -4.79
CA VAL A 213 -3.66 -46.85 -5.54
C VAL A 213 -4.21 -46.88 -6.97
N SER A 214 -4.46 -48.07 -7.52
CA SER A 214 -5.05 -48.28 -8.86
C SER A 214 -5.77 -49.64 -8.94
N GLY A 215 -6.31 -49.96 -10.12
CA GLY A 215 -7.11 -51.18 -10.33
C GLY A 215 -8.56 -50.97 -9.94
N THR A 216 -9.29 -52.07 -9.75
CA THR A 216 -10.68 -52.07 -9.25
C THR A 216 -10.73 -52.62 -7.83
N LEU A 217 -11.91 -52.58 -7.17
CA LEU A 217 -12.09 -53.27 -5.89
C LEU A 217 -11.84 -54.79 -5.97
N ASP A 218 -12.13 -55.41 -7.12
CA ASP A 218 -11.91 -56.85 -7.33
C ASP A 218 -10.47 -57.18 -7.72
N GLN A 219 -9.77 -56.23 -8.35
CA GLN A 219 -8.36 -56.35 -8.75
C GLN A 219 -7.53 -55.15 -8.25
N PRO A 220 -7.36 -54.99 -6.92
CA PRO A 220 -6.67 -53.85 -6.36
C PRO A 220 -5.17 -53.93 -6.61
N LEU A 221 -4.54 -52.78 -6.88
CA LEU A 221 -3.09 -52.68 -7.09
C LEU A 221 -2.48 -51.67 -6.10
N CYS A 222 -1.36 -52.08 -5.49
CA CYS A 222 -0.56 -51.22 -4.62
C CYS A 222 0.36 -50.30 -5.42
N LEU A 223 0.85 -49.23 -4.80
CA LEU A 223 1.74 -48.25 -5.45
C LEU A 223 2.91 -48.86 -6.24
N GLY A 224 3.55 -49.91 -5.71
CA GLY A 224 4.71 -50.55 -6.35
C GLY A 224 4.36 -51.47 -7.52
N CYS A 225 3.10 -51.88 -7.63
CA CYS A 225 2.58 -52.71 -8.72
C CYS A 225 1.68 -51.94 -9.68
N THR A 226 1.22 -50.75 -9.28
CA THR A 226 0.65 -49.76 -10.18
C THR A 226 1.74 -49.38 -11.17
N ALA A 227 1.59 -49.76 -12.43
CA ALA A 227 2.33 -49.12 -13.50
C ALA A 227 2.05 -47.61 -13.35
N PRO A 228 3.07 -46.78 -13.08
CA PRO A 228 2.86 -45.34 -13.18
C PRO A 228 2.33 -45.14 -14.58
N GLU A 229 1.14 -44.53 -14.75
CA GLU A 229 0.90 -43.87 -16.02
C GLU A 229 2.07 -42.90 -16.12
N VAL A 230 3.02 -43.17 -17.03
CA VAL A 230 4.09 -42.24 -17.39
C VAL A 230 3.38 -40.92 -17.46
N TRP A 231 3.69 -39.97 -16.57
CA TRP A 231 2.89 -38.75 -16.42
C TRP A 231 2.83 -38.11 -17.79
N HIS A 232 1.76 -38.42 -18.53
CA HIS A 232 1.74 -38.10 -19.94
C HIS A 232 1.66 -36.58 -19.93
N SER A 233 2.55 -35.96 -20.71
CA SER A 233 2.36 -34.65 -21.32
C SER A 233 0.90 -34.18 -21.25
N CYS A 234 0.65 -32.94 -20.79
CA CYS A 234 -0.72 -32.35 -20.77
C CYS A 234 -1.47 -32.85 -22.01
N PRO A 235 -2.68 -33.43 -21.91
CA PRO A 235 -3.40 -33.95 -23.08
C PRO A 235 -3.69 -32.87 -24.14
N THR A 236 -3.39 -31.61 -23.82
CA THR A 236 -3.46 -30.43 -24.67
C THR A 236 -2.09 -29.88 -25.09
N CYS A 237 -0.99 -30.17 -24.37
CA CYS A 237 0.36 -29.71 -24.74
C CYS A 237 1.50 -30.66 -24.31
N SER A 238 2.51 -30.79 -25.16
CA SER A 238 3.67 -31.66 -24.96
C SER A 238 4.80 -31.00 -24.15
N GLU A 239 4.49 -30.25 -23.09
CA GLU A 239 5.49 -29.47 -22.33
C GLU A 239 6.02 -30.27 -21.11
N PRO A 240 7.33 -30.60 -21.04
CA PRO A 240 7.86 -31.57 -20.07
C PRO A 240 8.05 -31.05 -18.62
N ASP A 241 8.10 -29.74 -18.39
CA ASP A 241 8.56 -29.17 -17.12
C ASP A 241 7.53 -29.15 -15.96
N TYR A 242 6.26 -29.53 -16.21
CA TYR A 242 5.20 -29.43 -15.19
C TYR A 242 4.18 -30.58 -15.23
N PRO A 243 4.51 -31.76 -14.67
CA PRO A 243 3.57 -32.88 -14.55
C PRO A 243 2.59 -32.66 -13.39
N HIS A 244 1.31 -32.49 -13.72
CA HIS A 244 0.18 -32.51 -12.79
C HIS A 244 -0.92 -33.41 -13.37
N PRO A 245 -1.72 -34.08 -12.53
CA PRO A 245 -2.77 -34.93 -13.06
C PRO A 245 -3.91 -34.04 -13.62
N GLY A 246 -4.16 -34.14 -14.93
CA GLY A 246 -5.08 -33.26 -15.69
C GLY A 246 -4.36 -32.31 -16.67
N GLN A 247 -5.04 -31.23 -17.09
CA GLN A 247 -4.42 -30.15 -17.87
C GLN A 247 -3.37 -29.42 -17.03
N CYS A 248 -2.15 -29.20 -17.54
CA CYS A 248 -1.10 -28.50 -16.80
C CYS A 248 -1.50 -27.04 -16.46
N ALA A 249 -0.79 -26.40 -15.52
CA ALA A 249 -1.13 -25.05 -15.08
C ALA A 249 -1.14 -24.02 -16.23
N ARG A 250 -0.30 -24.23 -17.25
CA ARG A 250 -0.28 -23.46 -18.51
C ARG A 250 -1.55 -23.68 -19.34
N CYS A 251 -1.93 -24.95 -19.58
CA CYS A 251 -3.16 -25.33 -20.26
C CYS A 251 -4.40 -24.68 -19.58
N LEU A 252 -4.48 -24.70 -18.24
CA LEU A 252 -5.58 -24.11 -17.47
C LEU A 252 -5.65 -22.58 -17.58
N ILE A 253 -4.51 -21.88 -17.61
CA ILE A 253 -4.48 -20.43 -17.80
C ILE A 253 -4.89 -20.06 -19.21
N ASN A 254 -4.38 -20.77 -20.21
CA ASN A 254 -4.74 -20.53 -21.61
C ASN A 254 -6.23 -20.74 -21.85
N ARG A 255 -6.84 -21.76 -21.23
CA ARG A 255 -8.30 -21.93 -21.25
C ARG A 255 -9.02 -20.73 -20.65
N ARG A 256 -8.59 -20.26 -19.47
CA ARG A 256 -9.20 -19.09 -18.83
C ARG A 256 -9.00 -17.80 -19.64
N LEU A 257 -7.85 -17.63 -20.28
CA LEU A 257 -7.59 -16.54 -21.21
C LEU A 257 -8.51 -16.62 -22.43
N ASN A 258 -8.78 -17.81 -22.96
CA ASN A 258 -9.75 -18.00 -24.04
C ASN A 258 -11.17 -17.62 -23.62
N GLU A 259 -11.59 -17.97 -22.42
CA GLU A 259 -12.91 -17.60 -21.89
C GLU A 259 -13.08 -16.09 -21.73
N LEU A 260 -12.02 -15.37 -21.37
CA LEU A 260 -12.09 -13.93 -21.08
C LEU A 260 -11.77 -13.05 -22.29
N LEU A 261 -10.75 -13.42 -23.07
CA LEU A 261 -10.20 -12.60 -24.16
C LEU A 261 -10.50 -13.18 -25.55
N GLY A 262 -11.13 -14.36 -25.62
CA GLY A 262 -11.24 -15.14 -26.85
C GLY A 262 -9.94 -15.89 -27.18
N PRO A 263 -9.97 -16.77 -28.22
CA PRO A 263 -8.77 -17.43 -28.71
C PRO A 263 -7.74 -16.41 -29.24
N PRO A 264 -6.44 -16.78 -29.37
CA PRO A 264 -5.47 -15.93 -30.04
C PRO A 264 -5.99 -15.58 -31.45
N SER A 265 -6.17 -14.30 -31.71
CA SER A 265 -6.71 -13.79 -32.97
C SER A 265 -6.17 -12.39 -33.22
N ASP A 266 -5.93 -12.06 -34.49
CA ASP A 266 -5.50 -10.73 -34.93
C ASP A 266 -6.61 -9.67 -34.76
N ALA A 267 -7.85 -10.11 -34.49
CA ALA A 267 -8.97 -9.23 -34.15
C ALA A 267 -8.88 -8.66 -32.71
N LEU A 268 -8.05 -9.26 -31.84
CA LEU A 268 -7.85 -8.75 -30.49
C LEU A 268 -6.92 -7.53 -30.51
N HIS A 269 -7.25 -6.49 -29.73
CA HIS A 269 -6.41 -5.30 -29.64
C HIS A 269 -4.94 -5.67 -29.32
N PRO A 270 -3.92 -5.14 -30.04
CA PRO A 270 -2.51 -5.55 -29.89
C PRO A 270 -2.01 -5.52 -28.45
N GLY A 271 -2.42 -4.50 -27.69
CA GLY A 271 -2.15 -4.40 -26.25
C GLY A 271 -2.68 -5.57 -25.41
N LEU A 272 -3.91 -6.04 -25.70
CA LEU A 272 -4.49 -7.19 -25.02
C LEU A 272 -3.84 -8.51 -25.48
N GLN A 273 -3.36 -8.59 -26.72
CA GLN A 273 -2.56 -9.71 -27.20
C GLN A 273 -1.21 -9.79 -26.47
N ALA A 274 -0.53 -8.65 -26.26
CA ALA A 274 0.69 -8.57 -25.46
C ALA A 274 0.45 -8.99 -24.01
N LEU A 275 -0.64 -8.51 -23.40
CA LEU A 275 -1.06 -8.94 -22.06
C LEU A 275 -1.32 -10.45 -22.00
N ARG A 276 -2.05 -10.99 -22.98
CA ARG A 276 -2.35 -12.42 -23.10
C ARG A 276 -1.06 -13.24 -23.15
N ASN A 277 -0.12 -12.85 -23.99
CA ASN A 277 1.18 -13.53 -24.11
C ASN A 277 1.96 -13.48 -22.80
N ASN A 278 2.05 -12.29 -22.16
CA ASN A 278 2.73 -12.13 -20.87
C ASN A 278 2.15 -13.03 -19.77
N ILE A 279 0.82 -13.17 -19.71
CA ILE A 279 0.14 -14.04 -18.74
C ILE A 279 0.36 -15.52 -19.08
N ALA A 280 0.31 -15.89 -20.36
CA ALA A 280 0.51 -17.27 -20.80
C ALA A 280 1.94 -17.78 -20.54
N THR A 281 2.94 -16.89 -20.61
CA THR A 281 4.36 -17.25 -20.45
C THR A 281 4.92 -17.04 -19.04
N THR A 282 4.09 -16.65 -18.06
CA THR A 282 4.56 -16.36 -16.69
C THR A 282 5.16 -17.58 -15.97
N GLU A 283 6.25 -17.37 -15.22
CA GLU A 283 6.90 -18.39 -14.37
C GLU A 283 5.99 -18.86 -13.22
N HIS A 284 4.95 -18.11 -12.88
CA HIS A 284 4.08 -18.38 -11.73
C HIS A 284 2.61 -18.54 -12.13
N PRO A 285 2.27 -19.62 -12.86
CA PRO A 285 0.96 -19.79 -13.49
C PRO A 285 -0.20 -19.77 -12.49
N LEU A 286 -0.08 -20.43 -11.33
CA LEU A 286 -1.16 -20.48 -10.34
C LEU A 286 -1.51 -19.11 -9.73
N THR A 287 -0.54 -18.20 -9.64
CA THR A 287 -0.77 -16.84 -9.16
C THR A 287 -1.49 -16.01 -10.23
N ALA A 288 -1.10 -16.18 -11.50
CA ALA A 288 -1.77 -15.55 -12.63
C ALA A 288 -3.22 -15.99 -12.79
N LYS A 289 -3.49 -17.31 -12.66
CA LYS A 289 -4.86 -17.85 -12.65
C LYS A 289 -5.71 -17.25 -11.52
N ARG A 290 -5.15 -17.15 -10.30
CA ARG A 290 -5.84 -16.54 -9.16
C ARG A 290 -6.18 -15.06 -9.40
N TRP A 291 -5.28 -14.32 -10.06
CA TRP A 291 -5.53 -12.93 -10.43
C TRP A 291 -6.63 -12.80 -11.50
N LEU A 292 -6.60 -13.63 -12.54
CA LEU A 292 -7.64 -13.66 -13.58
C LEU A 292 -9.02 -13.91 -12.96
N ASN A 293 -9.10 -14.80 -11.98
CA ASN A 293 -10.37 -15.16 -11.31
C ASN A 293 -10.86 -14.13 -10.28
N LYS A 294 -10.18 -12.99 -10.10
CA LYS A 294 -10.69 -11.95 -9.20
C LYS A 294 -12.02 -11.40 -9.73
N PRO A 295 -13.08 -11.27 -8.90
CA PRO A 295 -14.40 -10.82 -9.33
C PRO A 295 -14.41 -9.47 -10.04
N PHE A 296 -13.47 -8.58 -9.72
CA PHE A 296 -13.33 -7.29 -10.39
C PHE A 296 -12.56 -7.38 -11.72
N VAL A 297 -11.57 -8.27 -11.83
CA VAL A 297 -10.64 -8.33 -12.99
C VAL A 297 -11.28 -9.06 -14.17
N SER A 298 -11.93 -10.20 -13.93
CA SER A 298 -12.56 -11.01 -15.00
C SER A 298 -13.54 -10.19 -15.86
N PRO A 299 -14.54 -9.46 -15.29
CA PRO A 299 -15.52 -8.75 -16.10
C PRO A 299 -14.90 -7.60 -16.89
N VAL A 300 -13.98 -6.83 -16.29
CA VAL A 300 -13.33 -5.70 -16.97
C VAL A 300 -12.48 -6.17 -18.14
N LEU A 301 -11.72 -7.25 -17.99
CA LEU A 301 -10.95 -7.83 -19.10
C LEU A 301 -11.86 -8.36 -20.23
N ALA A 302 -12.98 -8.99 -19.88
CA ALA A 302 -13.94 -9.47 -20.86
C ALA A 302 -14.64 -8.32 -21.61
N ASP A 303 -14.96 -7.22 -20.92
CA ASP A 303 -15.54 -6.02 -21.55
C ASP A 303 -14.56 -5.33 -22.50
N LEU A 304 -13.28 -5.27 -22.12
CA LEU A 304 -12.22 -4.74 -22.97
C LEU A 304 -12.01 -5.61 -24.22
N ALA A 305 -11.95 -6.93 -24.06
CA ALA A 305 -11.75 -7.85 -25.19
C ALA A 305 -12.95 -7.87 -26.15
N ALA A 306 -14.17 -7.76 -25.62
CA ALA A 306 -15.38 -7.70 -26.43
C ALA A 306 -15.64 -6.31 -27.06
N GLY A 307 -14.77 -5.31 -26.82
CA GLY A 307 -14.97 -3.96 -27.32
C GLY A 307 -16.13 -3.19 -26.67
N ARG A 308 -16.77 -3.74 -25.62
CA ARG A 308 -17.82 -3.04 -24.85
C ARG A 308 -17.27 -1.86 -24.06
N ARG A 309 -15.97 -1.90 -23.74
CA ARG A 309 -15.21 -0.80 -23.14
C ARG A 309 -13.97 -0.53 -23.97
N ALA A 310 -13.70 0.73 -24.27
CA ALA A 310 -12.49 1.12 -24.97
C ALA A 310 -11.24 0.86 -24.09
N LEU A 311 -10.13 0.44 -24.71
CA LEU A 311 -8.85 0.28 -24.03
C LEU A 311 -8.15 1.64 -23.88
N THR A 312 -8.70 2.48 -23.02
CA THR A 312 -8.16 3.83 -22.73
C THR A 312 -8.16 4.11 -21.23
N HIS A 313 -7.37 5.08 -20.79
CA HIS A 313 -7.35 5.49 -19.39
C HIS A 313 -8.67 6.10 -18.94
N GLU A 314 -9.29 6.87 -19.84
CA GLU A 314 -10.57 7.56 -19.68
C GLU A 314 -11.71 6.56 -19.49
N ALA A 315 -11.78 5.52 -20.32
CA ALA A 315 -12.79 4.47 -20.19
C ALA A 315 -12.63 3.68 -18.87
N LEU A 316 -11.41 3.53 -18.36
CA LEU A 316 -11.17 2.95 -17.04
C LEU A 316 -11.49 3.93 -15.89
N ASP A 317 -11.46 5.25 -16.12
CA ASP A 317 -11.78 6.27 -15.12
C ASP A 317 -13.28 6.35 -14.78
N GLU A 318 -14.14 5.84 -15.67
CA GLU A 318 -15.58 5.68 -15.44
C GLU A 318 -15.91 4.60 -14.40
N LEU A 319 -14.98 3.68 -14.13
CA LEU A 319 -15.14 2.65 -13.11
C LEU A 319 -14.87 3.21 -11.70
N PRO A 320 -15.52 2.69 -10.65
CA PRO A 320 -15.25 3.13 -9.27
C PRO A 320 -13.78 2.99 -8.89
N ASP A 321 -13.16 4.07 -8.40
CA ASP A 321 -11.76 4.06 -7.96
C ASP A 321 -11.57 3.05 -6.83
N SER A 322 -10.70 2.07 -7.07
CA SER A 322 -10.47 0.96 -6.16
C SER A 322 -9.04 0.44 -6.30
N PRO A 323 -8.45 -0.14 -5.25
CA PRO A 323 -7.12 -0.75 -5.36
C PRO A 323 -7.02 -1.83 -6.46
N PRO A 324 -8.03 -2.69 -6.70
CA PRO A 324 -8.05 -3.61 -7.84
C PRO A 324 -7.98 -2.91 -9.20
N LEU A 325 -8.74 -1.81 -9.41
CA LEU A 325 -8.69 -1.03 -10.65
C LEU A 325 -7.33 -0.41 -10.86
N ALA A 326 -6.77 0.22 -9.82
CA ALA A 326 -5.44 0.80 -9.88
C ALA A 326 -4.38 -0.25 -10.27
N HIS A 327 -4.45 -1.45 -9.69
CA HIS A 327 -3.55 -2.54 -10.04
C HIS A 327 -3.77 -3.08 -11.46
N LEU A 328 -5.01 -3.25 -11.91
CA LEU A 328 -5.33 -3.65 -13.28
C LEU A 328 -4.77 -2.65 -14.29
N ARG A 329 -4.94 -1.35 -14.05
CA ARG A 329 -4.36 -0.30 -14.90
C ARG A 329 -2.84 -0.40 -14.96
N GLN A 330 -2.15 -0.64 -13.84
CA GLN A 330 -0.69 -0.86 -13.86
C GLN A 330 -0.30 -2.14 -14.62
N VAL A 331 -1.08 -3.22 -14.54
CA VAL A 331 -0.84 -4.43 -15.35
C VAL A 331 -0.97 -4.13 -16.84
N LEU A 332 -2.01 -3.37 -17.25
CA LEU A 332 -2.21 -2.98 -18.65
C LEU A 332 -1.08 -2.07 -19.14
N VAL A 333 -0.65 -1.10 -18.34
CA VAL A 333 0.52 -0.25 -18.68
C VAL A 333 1.80 -1.08 -18.77
N GLY A 334 2.06 -1.95 -17.79
CA GLY A 334 3.25 -2.82 -17.78
C GLY A 334 3.29 -3.82 -18.92
N ALA A 335 2.13 -4.28 -19.41
CA ALA A 335 2.02 -5.11 -20.60
C ALA A 335 2.07 -4.33 -21.92
N GLY A 336 2.19 -2.99 -21.89
CA GLY A 336 2.16 -2.14 -23.08
C GLY A 336 0.76 -1.94 -23.69
N ALA A 337 -0.29 -2.38 -23.00
CA ALA A 337 -1.68 -2.24 -23.43
C ALA A 337 -2.23 -0.82 -23.25
N LEU A 338 -1.65 -0.05 -22.32
CA LEU A 338 -1.96 1.37 -22.11
C LEU A 338 -0.66 2.18 -22.01
N PRO A 339 -0.65 3.45 -22.47
CA PRO A 339 0.51 4.31 -22.32
C PRO A 339 0.74 4.68 -20.85
N GLU A 340 1.95 5.09 -20.50
CA GLU A 340 2.21 5.62 -19.15
C GLU A 340 1.40 6.91 -18.91
N ARG A 341 0.79 7.01 -17.73
CA ARG A 341 0.04 8.19 -17.28
C ARG A 341 0.42 8.55 -15.84
N ASP A 342 0.51 9.84 -15.57
CA ASP A 342 0.71 10.34 -14.21
C ASP A 342 -0.61 10.28 -13.42
N GLU A 343 -0.89 9.10 -12.85
CA GLU A 343 -2.08 8.84 -12.03
C GLU A 343 -2.22 9.81 -10.85
N TYR A 344 -1.10 10.29 -10.29
CA TYR A 344 -1.14 11.23 -9.17
C TYR A 344 -1.51 12.63 -9.62
N MET A 345 -1.06 13.08 -10.80
CA MET A 345 -1.50 14.34 -11.38
C MET A 345 -3.00 14.31 -11.71
N VAL A 346 -3.48 13.24 -12.35
CA VAL A 346 -4.91 13.08 -12.69
C VAL A 346 -5.78 13.10 -11.43
N ARG A 347 -5.38 12.36 -10.40
CA ARG A 347 -6.08 12.35 -9.10
C ARG A 347 -6.04 13.72 -8.43
N LEU A 348 -4.93 14.46 -8.54
CA LEU A 348 -4.81 15.81 -8.01
C LEU A 348 -5.78 16.75 -8.72
N GLU A 349 -5.80 16.73 -10.05
CA GLU A 349 -6.69 17.57 -10.85
C GLU A 349 -8.16 17.28 -10.55
N ARG A 350 -8.56 16.00 -10.52
CA ARG A 350 -9.92 15.59 -10.14
C ARG A 350 -10.30 16.09 -8.74
N PHE A 351 -9.39 15.94 -7.78
CA PHE A 351 -9.57 16.45 -6.42
C PHE A 351 -9.74 17.97 -6.39
N LEU A 352 -8.88 18.72 -7.11
CA LEU A 352 -8.95 20.18 -7.15
C LEU A 352 -10.22 20.68 -7.83
N THR A 353 -10.64 20.06 -8.94
CA THR A 353 -11.90 20.40 -9.61
C THR A 353 -13.09 20.19 -8.68
N SER A 354 -13.16 19.05 -7.98
CA SER A 354 -14.23 18.78 -7.01
C SER A 354 -14.20 19.76 -5.82
N LEU A 355 -13.02 20.05 -5.27
CA LEU A 355 -12.87 20.99 -4.15
C LEU A 355 -13.25 22.42 -4.53
N LEU A 356 -12.91 22.87 -5.74
CA LEU A 356 -13.27 24.20 -6.23
C LEU A 356 -14.76 24.32 -6.51
N ALA A 357 -15.37 23.26 -7.06
CA ALA A 357 -16.81 23.18 -7.27
C ALA A 357 -17.60 23.19 -5.96
N SER A 358 -17.04 22.67 -4.86
CA SER A 358 -17.70 22.65 -3.55
C SER A 358 -17.64 23.98 -2.80
N GLN A 359 -16.84 24.96 -3.25
CA GLN A 359 -16.80 26.29 -2.61
C GLN A 359 -18.03 27.08 -3.03
N GLN A 360 -18.78 27.66 -2.10
CA GLN A 360 -19.99 28.44 -2.41
C GLN A 360 -19.65 29.89 -2.79
N ASP A 361 -18.74 30.53 -2.05
CA ASP A 361 -18.30 31.91 -2.31
C ASP A 361 -17.50 32.04 -3.63
N PRO A 362 -17.96 32.85 -4.60
CA PRO A 362 -17.24 33.11 -5.85
C PRO A 362 -15.83 33.70 -5.67
N GLU A 363 -15.62 34.60 -4.70
CA GLU A 363 -14.32 35.26 -4.52
C GLU A 363 -13.31 34.29 -3.89
N GLN A 364 -13.70 33.55 -2.85
CA GLN A 364 -12.89 32.44 -2.33
C GLN A 364 -12.58 31.40 -3.43
N ARG A 365 -13.56 31.02 -4.26
CA ARG A 365 -13.35 30.09 -5.38
C ARG A 365 -12.30 30.62 -6.37
N LYS A 366 -12.36 31.92 -6.71
CA LYS A 366 -11.41 32.58 -7.62
C LYS A 366 -9.99 32.58 -7.06
N VAL A 367 -9.80 32.96 -5.80
CA VAL A 367 -8.48 32.96 -5.14
C VAL A 367 -7.92 31.54 -5.04
N LEU A 368 -8.75 30.56 -4.65
CA LEU A 368 -8.34 29.17 -4.59
C LEU A 368 -7.99 28.60 -5.96
N HIS A 369 -8.71 28.98 -7.02
CA HIS A 369 -8.39 28.57 -8.38
C HIS A 369 -7.02 29.11 -8.81
N GLN A 370 -6.75 30.40 -8.58
CA GLN A 370 -5.44 31.02 -8.86
C GLN A 370 -4.31 30.33 -8.10
N TYR A 371 -4.51 30.01 -6.82
CA TYR A 371 -3.50 29.33 -6.01
C TYR A 371 -3.31 27.86 -6.41
N ALA A 372 -4.38 27.08 -6.48
CA ALA A 372 -4.30 25.64 -6.68
C ALA A 372 -3.93 25.28 -8.12
N ILE A 373 -4.58 25.89 -9.11
CA ILE A 373 -4.37 25.55 -10.52
C ILE A 373 -3.17 26.32 -11.08
N TRP A 374 -3.20 27.66 -11.01
CA TRP A 374 -2.18 28.47 -11.69
C TRP A 374 -0.84 28.50 -10.95
N HIS A 375 -0.83 28.40 -9.62
CA HIS A 375 0.41 28.34 -8.86
C HIS A 375 0.87 26.91 -8.55
N LEU A 376 0.08 26.10 -7.83
CA LEU A 376 0.53 24.78 -7.36
C LEU A 376 0.70 23.78 -8.52
N VAL A 377 -0.35 23.54 -9.33
CA VAL A 377 -0.29 22.56 -10.43
C VAL A 377 0.74 22.97 -11.47
N ARG A 378 0.75 24.23 -11.92
CA ARG A 378 1.76 24.73 -12.88
C ARG A 378 3.19 24.54 -12.38
N ARG A 379 3.43 24.84 -11.10
CA ARG A 379 4.76 24.67 -10.49
C ARG A 379 5.15 23.20 -10.34
N LEU A 380 4.20 22.33 -10.04
CA LEU A 380 4.41 20.89 -9.99
C LEU A 380 4.76 20.33 -11.37
N ARG A 381 3.99 20.67 -12.42
CA ARG A 381 4.29 20.28 -13.81
C ARG A 381 5.67 20.76 -14.25
N ARG A 382 6.02 22.03 -13.96
CA ARG A 382 7.33 22.59 -14.30
C ARG A 382 8.47 21.88 -13.57
N ARG A 383 8.28 21.53 -12.29
CA ARG A 383 9.30 20.84 -11.48
C ARG A 383 9.42 19.36 -11.80
N SER A 384 8.33 18.73 -12.21
CA SER A 384 8.34 17.31 -12.55
C SER A 384 9.01 17.07 -13.92
N ASN A 385 8.99 18.08 -14.81
CA ASN A 385 9.66 18.04 -16.11
C ASN A 385 9.31 16.78 -16.92
N GLY A 386 8.01 16.49 -17.04
CA GLY A 386 7.50 15.29 -17.71
C GLY A 386 7.51 14.01 -16.87
N ARG A 387 8.18 13.98 -15.71
CA ARG A 387 8.18 12.81 -14.81
C ARG A 387 6.88 12.74 -14.00
N PRO A 388 6.39 11.52 -13.65
CA PRO A 388 5.23 11.37 -12.78
C PRO A 388 5.45 11.95 -11.38
N LEU A 389 4.37 12.49 -10.79
CA LEU A 389 4.37 12.96 -9.42
C LEU A 389 4.62 11.82 -8.43
N THR A 390 5.31 12.15 -7.34
CA THR A 390 5.44 11.26 -6.19
C THR A 390 4.18 11.29 -5.31
N PRO A 391 3.92 10.22 -4.53
CA PRO A 391 2.86 10.23 -3.52
C PRO A 391 2.98 11.40 -2.53
N GLN A 392 4.21 11.80 -2.20
CA GLN A 392 4.50 12.91 -1.28
C GLN A 392 4.18 14.27 -1.89
N GLN A 393 4.51 14.48 -3.18
CA GLN A 393 4.12 15.69 -3.90
C GLN A 393 2.60 15.80 -4.01
N PHE A 394 1.92 14.70 -4.34
CA PHE A 394 0.46 14.62 -4.35
C PHE A 394 -0.14 14.98 -2.98
N ALA A 395 0.31 14.33 -1.90
CA ALA A 395 -0.19 14.59 -0.56
C ALA A 395 0.08 16.05 -0.11
N SER A 396 1.28 16.56 -0.37
CA SER A 396 1.67 17.93 -0.03
C SER A 396 0.82 18.97 -0.78
N ALA A 397 0.54 18.75 -2.05
CA ALA A 397 -0.32 19.63 -2.85
C ALA A 397 -1.74 19.69 -2.25
N ARG A 398 -2.32 18.52 -1.94
CA ARG A 398 -3.65 18.43 -1.30
C ARG A 398 -3.67 19.12 0.05
N GLN A 399 -2.68 18.86 0.90
CA GLN A 399 -2.59 19.47 2.22
C GLN A 399 -2.46 21.00 2.13
N ARG A 400 -1.69 21.52 1.17
CA ARG A 400 -1.57 22.97 0.92
C ARG A 400 -2.87 23.59 0.45
N THR A 401 -3.63 22.91 -0.41
CA THR A 401 -4.95 23.40 -0.83
C THR A 401 -5.94 23.37 0.33
N HIS A 402 -6.01 22.28 1.10
CA HIS A 402 -6.86 22.22 2.30
C HIS A 402 -6.49 23.29 3.33
N ALA A 403 -5.20 23.56 3.53
CA ALA A 403 -4.75 24.61 4.43
C ALA A 403 -5.18 26.01 3.97
N ALA A 404 -5.17 26.27 2.65
CA ALA A 404 -5.70 27.52 2.10
C ALA A 404 -7.20 27.64 2.34
N VAL A 405 -7.97 26.56 2.11
CA VAL A 405 -9.41 26.53 2.41
C VAL A 405 -9.66 26.80 3.89
N ALA A 406 -8.96 26.10 4.79
CA ALA A 406 -9.13 26.26 6.23
C ALA A 406 -8.89 27.70 6.70
N PHE A 407 -7.85 28.36 6.17
CA PHE A 407 -7.58 29.77 6.49
C PHE A 407 -8.67 30.71 5.94
N LEU A 408 -9.10 30.50 4.69
CA LEU A 408 -10.15 31.33 4.06
C LEU A 408 -11.50 31.16 4.76
N THR A 409 -11.88 29.93 5.12
CA THR A 409 -13.08 29.66 5.90
C THR A 409 -13.02 30.29 7.28
N TRP A 410 -11.85 30.29 7.94
CA TRP A 410 -11.69 30.98 9.22
C TRP A 410 -11.84 32.49 9.08
N LEU A 411 -11.26 33.11 8.04
CA LEU A 411 -11.45 34.53 7.76
C LEU A 411 -12.93 34.86 7.56
N GLN A 412 -13.62 34.07 6.73
CA GLN A 412 -15.05 34.24 6.47
C GLN A 412 -15.89 34.11 7.76
N ALA A 413 -15.58 33.16 8.64
CA ALA A 413 -16.26 32.99 9.92
C ALA A 413 -16.07 34.16 10.90
N HIS A 414 -15.07 35.01 10.67
CA HIS A 414 -14.78 36.21 11.46
C HIS A 414 -15.11 37.51 10.70
N ASP A 415 -15.89 37.41 9.62
CA ASP A 415 -16.26 38.54 8.74
C ASP A 415 -15.03 39.30 8.19
N LEU A 416 -13.93 38.58 7.97
CA LEU A 416 -12.70 39.11 7.39
C LEU A 416 -12.52 38.62 5.95
N ALA A 417 -11.87 39.46 5.15
CA ALA A 417 -11.36 39.10 3.83
C ALA A 417 -9.83 39.03 3.87
N LEU A 418 -9.23 38.43 2.85
CA LEU A 418 -7.77 38.38 2.68
C LEU A 418 -7.11 39.77 2.71
N GLU A 419 -7.79 40.77 2.13
CA GLU A 419 -7.33 42.14 2.05
C GLU A 419 -7.44 42.88 3.40
N THR A 420 -8.51 42.63 4.15
CA THR A 420 -8.78 43.29 5.44
C THR A 420 -8.11 42.58 6.62
N CYS A 421 -7.64 41.35 6.44
CA CYS A 421 -6.88 40.59 7.42
C CYS A 421 -5.59 41.33 7.81
N ARG A 422 -5.43 41.59 9.11
CA ARG A 422 -4.23 42.19 9.70
C ARG A 422 -3.37 41.13 10.38
N GLN A 423 -2.11 41.48 10.69
CA GLN A 423 -1.17 40.56 11.33
C GLN A 423 -1.72 39.99 12.65
N ALA A 424 -2.41 40.81 13.46
CA ALA A 424 -3.03 40.35 14.70
C ALA A 424 -4.09 39.24 14.48
N ASN A 425 -4.86 39.30 13.39
CA ASN A 425 -5.84 38.25 13.06
C ASN A 425 -5.14 36.96 12.65
N LEU A 426 -4.06 37.06 11.87
CA LEU A 426 -3.24 35.90 11.50
C LEU A 426 -2.61 35.25 12.74
N ASP A 427 -2.08 36.05 13.66
CA ASP A 427 -1.46 35.54 14.89
C ASP A 427 -2.50 34.86 15.78
N GLN A 428 -3.70 35.45 15.91
CA GLN A 428 -4.84 34.83 16.59
C GLN A 428 -5.20 33.47 15.98
N TRP A 429 -5.30 33.38 14.65
CA TRP A 429 -5.58 32.13 13.95
C TRP A 429 -4.50 31.05 14.18
N LEU A 430 -3.23 31.45 14.26
CA LEU A 430 -2.13 30.52 14.55
C LEU A 430 -2.20 29.94 15.97
N THR A 431 -2.80 30.68 16.91
CA THR A 431 -3.01 30.27 18.30
C THR A 431 -4.37 29.62 18.56
N ASP A 432 -5.30 29.69 17.63
CA ASP A 432 -6.66 29.15 17.76
C ASP A 432 -6.64 27.61 17.75
N ASP A 433 -7.18 27.01 18.81
CA ASP A 433 -7.22 25.55 18.98
C ASP A 433 -8.10 24.85 17.93
N SER A 434 -9.11 25.54 17.39
CA SER A 434 -9.98 25.04 16.32
C SER A 434 -9.31 25.10 14.94
N ALA A 435 -8.26 25.91 14.78
CA ALA A 435 -7.59 26.10 13.49
C ALA A 435 -6.81 24.85 13.07
N THR A 436 -7.09 24.35 11.85
CA THR A 436 -6.38 23.20 11.27
C THR A 436 -5.35 23.65 10.22
N TYR A 437 -4.30 22.85 10.03
CA TYR A 437 -3.25 23.08 9.01
C TYR A 437 -2.43 24.38 9.12
N ARG A 438 -2.39 25.01 10.31
CA ARG A 438 -1.73 26.29 10.63
C ARG A 438 -0.37 26.48 9.95
N HIS A 439 0.56 25.55 10.17
CA HIS A 439 1.90 25.61 9.58
C HIS A 439 1.91 25.48 8.05
N THR A 440 0.97 24.72 7.47
CA THR A 440 0.93 24.49 6.02
C THR A 440 0.34 25.69 5.28
N ALA A 441 -0.61 26.41 5.90
CA ALA A 441 -1.20 27.61 5.30
C ALA A 441 -0.20 28.74 5.11
N GLY A 442 0.91 28.75 5.84
CA GLY A 442 2.02 29.67 5.59
C GLY A 442 2.55 29.63 4.15
N HIS A 443 2.36 28.54 3.40
CA HIS A 443 2.65 28.52 1.95
C HIS A 443 1.66 29.38 1.14
N PHE A 444 0.38 29.30 1.47
CA PHE A 444 -0.68 30.09 0.83
C PHE A 444 -0.52 31.57 1.19
N VAL A 445 -0.34 31.91 2.47
CA VAL A 445 -0.19 33.30 2.91
C VAL A 445 1.01 33.99 2.24
N ARG A 446 2.16 33.30 2.14
CA ARG A 446 3.33 33.84 1.42
C ARG A 446 3.06 34.04 -0.07
N TRP A 447 2.32 33.13 -0.70
CA TRP A 447 1.89 33.30 -2.09
C TRP A 447 0.92 34.49 -2.23
N ALA A 448 -0.08 34.60 -1.37
CA ALA A 448 -1.06 35.68 -1.38
C ALA A 448 -0.38 37.05 -1.23
N ARG A 449 0.56 37.17 -0.28
CA ARG A 449 1.38 38.38 -0.11
C ARG A 449 2.21 38.71 -1.35
N THR A 450 2.85 37.71 -1.97
CA THR A 450 3.65 37.91 -3.19
C THR A 450 2.77 38.41 -4.36
N ASN A 451 1.49 38.02 -4.39
CA ASN A 451 0.52 38.46 -5.38
C ASN A 451 -0.30 39.69 -4.94
N LYS A 452 0.12 40.37 -3.85
CA LYS A 452 -0.53 41.58 -3.31
C LYS A 452 -2.00 41.39 -2.91
N LEU A 453 -2.39 40.17 -2.53
CA LEU A 453 -3.74 39.84 -2.06
C LEU A 453 -3.91 40.03 -0.55
N THR A 454 -2.81 40.20 0.19
CA THR A 454 -2.82 40.43 1.63
C THR A 454 -1.55 41.15 2.06
N THR A 455 -1.60 41.83 3.20
CA THR A 455 -0.46 42.51 3.82
C THR A 455 0.23 41.65 4.89
N VAL A 456 -0.46 40.62 5.40
CA VAL A 456 0.05 39.77 6.50
C VAL A 456 1.28 38.96 6.08
N HIS A 457 2.14 38.69 7.04
CA HIS A 457 3.42 38.02 6.82
C HIS A 457 3.56 36.75 7.64
N VAL A 458 3.97 35.67 6.98
CA VAL A 458 4.44 34.45 7.64
C VAL A 458 5.91 34.24 7.25
N PRO A 459 6.84 34.22 8.21
CA PRO A 459 8.24 33.97 7.91
C PRO A 459 8.41 32.57 7.33
N ALA A 460 9.31 32.46 6.34
CA ALA A 460 9.70 31.15 5.85
C ALA A 460 10.54 30.46 6.93
N VAL A 461 10.10 29.30 7.43
CA VAL A 461 10.95 28.42 8.24
C VAL A 461 12.15 28.01 7.39
N ARG A 462 13.33 28.55 7.72
CA ARG A 462 14.57 28.14 7.07
C ARG A 462 14.99 26.82 7.67
N TRP A 463 15.52 25.93 6.83
CA TRP A 463 16.13 24.71 7.32
C TRP A 463 17.40 25.07 8.09
N HIS A 464 17.45 24.77 9.39
CA HIS A 464 18.55 25.10 10.30
C HIS A 464 19.45 23.89 10.55
N GLY A 465 19.76 23.15 9.50
CA GLY A 465 20.53 21.91 9.58
C GLY A 465 19.71 20.68 9.99
N PRO A 466 20.38 19.51 10.10
CA PRO A 466 19.81 18.30 10.71
C PRO A 466 19.10 18.58 12.05
N THR A 467 18.11 17.76 12.38
CA THR A 467 17.34 17.89 13.62
C THR A 467 17.81 16.96 14.73
N GLN A 468 18.75 16.04 14.43
CA GLN A 468 19.29 15.06 15.36
C GLN A 468 20.81 14.99 15.25
N PRO A 469 21.51 14.51 16.30
CA PRO A 469 22.95 14.28 16.26
C PRO A 469 23.32 13.37 15.08
N LEU A 470 24.42 13.72 14.42
CA LEU A 470 25.04 12.89 13.39
C LEU A 470 25.88 11.83 14.10
N ASP A 471 25.70 10.57 13.74
CA ASP A 471 26.38 9.42 14.35
C ASP A 471 27.19 8.70 13.26
N ASP A 472 28.43 9.15 13.08
CA ASP A 472 29.33 8.63 12.05
C ASP A 472 29.80 7.20 12.35
N GLU A 473 29.96 6.85 13.63
CA GLU A 473 30.41 5.51 14.01
C GLU A 473 29.34 4.46 13.71
N HIS A 474 28.08 4.73 14.08
CA HIS A 474 26.95 3.86 13.71
C HIS A 474 26.82 3.76 12.18
N ARG A 475 26.98 4.88 11.46
CA ARG A 475 26.92 4.91 9.99
C ARG A 475 27.98 3.98 9.36
N TRP A 476 29.23 4.05 9.80
CA TRP A 476 30.31 3.21 9.29
C TRP A 476 30.21 1.75 9.72
N ASN A 477 29.69 1.46 10.92
CA ASN A 477 29.40 0.10 11.37
C ASN A 477 28.35 -0.56 10.47
N VAL A 478 27.26 0.14 10.17
CA VAL A 478 26.23 -0.37 9.26
C VAL A 478 26.78 -0.52 7.84
N ALA A 479 27.54 0.45 7.32
CA ALA A 479 28.15 0.34 5.99
C ALA A 479 29.07 -0.90 5.87
N ARG A 480 29.94 -1.15 6.85
CA ARG A 480 30.78 -2.36 6.89
C ARG A 480 29.96 -3.64 6.90
N ARG A 481 28.90 -3.70 7.70
CA ARG A 481 27.97 -4.85 7.68
C ARG A 481 27.38 -5.06 6.28
N LEU A 482 26.91 -4.01 5.62
CA LEU A 482 26.33 -4.14 4.27
C LEU A 482 27.35 -4.55 3.20
N LEU A 483 28.64 -4.24 3.37
CA LEU A 483 29.68 -4.68 2.45
C LEU A 483 29.96 -6.19 2.57
N HIS A 484 29.83 -6.78 3.77
CA HIS A 484 30.34 -8.13 4.03
C HIS A 484 29.28 -9.17 4.44
N ASP A 485 28.06 -8.77 4.83
CA ASP A 485 27.01 -9.69 5.29
C ASP A 485 26.20 -10.26 4.10
N ASP A 486 26.64 -11.41 3.59
CA ASP A 486 26.00 -12.11 2.47
C ASP A 486 24.67 -12.78 2.81
N THR A 487 24.24 -12.75 4.09
CA THR A 487 22.90 -13.20 4.49
C THR A 487 21.82 -12.18 4.12
N LEU A 488 22.21 -10.93 3.90
CA LEU A 488 21.32 -9.85 3.48
C LEU A 488 21.14 -9.84 1.97
N LYS A 489 19.94 -9.45 1.53
CA LYS A 489 19.62 -9.36 0.11
C LYS A 489 20.54 -8.35 -0.59
N PRO A 490 21.12 -8.69 -1.76
CA PRO A 490 22.00 -7.79 -2.50
C PRO A 490 21.38 -6.42 -2.80
N GLU A 491 20.10 -6.40 -3.15
CA GLU A 491 19.32 -5.18 -3.41
C GLU A 491 19.26 -4.25 -2.19
N ASP A 492 19.06 -4.80 -1.00
CA ASP A 492 18.93 -4.03 0.23
C ASP A 492 20.31 -3.53 0.70
N ARG A 493 21.37 -4.34 0.51
CA ARG A 493 22.77 -3.94 0.74
C ARG A 493 23.16 -2.76 -0.16
N LEU A 494 22.91 -2.87 -1.46
CA LEU A 494 23.27 -1.81 -2.42
C LEU A 494 22.52 -0.51 -2.11
N ALA A 495 21.20 -0.59 -1.90
CA ALA A 495 20.41 0.59 -1.55
C ALA A 495 20.88 1.26 -0.25
N GLY A 496 21.24 0.48 0.77
CA GLY A 496 21.82 1.00 2.00
C GLY A 496 23.16 1.69 1.77
N LEU A 497 24.05 1.10 0.97
CA LEU A 497 25.37 1.68 0.64
C LEU A 497 25.24 2.96 -0.20
N LEU A 498 24.32 3.01 -1.17
CA LEU A 498 24.01 4.23 -1.92
C LEU A 498 23.56 5.38 -1.00
N LEU A 499 22.82 5.05 0.07
CA LEU A 499 22.40 6.04 1.06
C LEU A 499 23.56 6.45 1.98
N LEU A 500 24.28 5.48 2.52
CA LEU A 500 25.29 5.71 3.55
C LEU A 500 26.57 6.35 2.99
N LEU A 501 26.97 5.99 1.76
CA LEU A 501 28.23 6.43 1.15
C LEU A 501 28.04 7.55 0.12
N TYR A 502 26.94 7.53 -0.63
CA TYR A 502 26.66 8.51 -1.69
C TYR A 502 25.50 9.44 -1.36
N ALA A 503 25.05 9.42 -0.09
CA ALA A 503 23.97 10.23 0.43
C ALA A 503 22.65 10.15 -0.36
N GLN A 504 22.41 9.10 -1.13
CA GLN A 504 21.20 8.99 -1.96
C GLN A 504 19.99 8.62 -1.11
N GLY A 505 18.93 9.42 -1.18
CA GLY A 505 17.73 9.22 -0.39
C GLY A 505 16.80 8.19 -1.03
N PRO A 506 15.83 7.63 -0.28
CA PRO A 506 14.90 6.65 -0.83
C PRO A 506 14.17 7.13 -2.10
N SER A 507 13.84 8.43 -2.19
CA SER A 507 13.17 9.01 -3.37
C SER A 507 14.05 9.08 -4.62
N ALA A 508 15.39 9.09 -4.46
CA ALA A 508 16.33 9.02 -5.57
C ALA A 508 16.63 7.55 -5.92
N ILE A 509 16.97 6.73 -4.92
CA ILE A 509 17.32 5.31 -5.10
C ILE A 509 16.21 4.53 -5.80
N HIS A 510 14.94 4.71 -5.41
CA HIS A 510 13.82 4.04 -6.08
C HIS A 510 13.79 4.32 -7.59
N ARG A 511 14.26 5.50 -8.03
CA ARG A 511 14.13 5.95 -9.42
C ARG A 511 15.29 5.47 -10.30
N LEU A 512 16.28 4.81 -9.73
CA LEU A 512 17.42 4.33 -10.49
C LEU A 512 16.99 3.25 -11.49
N THR A 513 17.37 3.45 -12.74
CA THR A 513 17.18 2.51 -13.85
C THR A 513 18.49 1.78 -14.12
N ILE A 514 18.45 0.84 -15.06
CA ILE A 514 19.68 0.20 -15.54
C ILE A 514 20.58 1.16 -16.32
N GLU A 515 20.01 2.20 -16.93
CA GLU A 515 20.77 3.23 -17.66
C GLU A 515 21.60 4.09 -16.72
N ASP A 516 21.25 4.13 -15.43
CA ASP A 516 22.04 4.82 -14.41
C ASP A 516 23.28 4.02 -13.97
N VAL A 517 23.46 2.77 -14.44
CA VAL A 517 24.59 1.89 -14.09
C VAL A 517 25.26 1.37 -15.36
N GLU A 518 26.43 1.92 -15.69
CA GLU A 518 27.25 1.43 -16.78
C GLU A 518 28.20 0.34 -16.28
N VAL A 519 28.01 -0.87 -16.78
CA VAL A 519 28.78 -2.06 -16.38
C VAL A 519 29.86 -2.32 -17.43
N GLY A 520 31.07 -1.79 -17.21
CA GLY A 520 32.25 -2.05 -18.04
C GLY A 520 32.98 -3.34 -17.68
N ALA A 521 34.02 -3.69 -18.43
CA ALA A 521 34.80 -4.92 -18.20
C ALA A 521 35.54 -4.93 -16.85
N GLN A 522 36.10 -3.78 -16.44
CA GLN A 522 36.87 -3.65 -15.20
C GLN A 522 36.26 -2.64 -14.20
N GLU A 523 35.38 -1.76 -14.66
CA GLU A 523 34.79 -0.70 -13.84
C GLU A 523 33.27 -0.70 -13.91
N VAL A 524 32.64 -0.14 -12.87
CA VAL A 524 31.20 0.14 -12.83
C VAL A 524 31.04 1.62 -12.57
N LEU A 525 30.37 2.32 -13.48
CA LEU A 525 30.06 3.75 -13.33
C LEU A 525 28.60 3.91 -12.91
N LEU A 526 28.37 4.80 -11.94
CA LEU A 526 27.04 5.13 -11.42
C LEU A 526 26.71 6.59 -11.74
N HIS A 527 25.57 6.81 -12.39
CA HIS A 527 25.09 8.12 -12.80
C HIS A 527 24.07 8.63 -11.79
N LEU A 528 24.53 9.40 -10.79
CA LEU A 528 23.65 10.06 -9.82
C LEU A 528 23.39 11.54 -10.18
N GLY A 529 24.31 12.14 -10.94
CA GLY A 529 24.22 13.49 -11.47
C GLY A 529 24.87 13.58 -12.86
N ASN A 530 25.35 14.77 -13.22
CA ASN A 530 25.93 15.00 -14.54
C ASN A 530 27.37 14.48 -14.68
N ALA A 531 28.01 14.09 -13.58
CA ALA A 531 29.31 13.44 -13.56
C ALA A 531 29.16 12.03 -13.00
N PRO A 532 29.49 10.97 -13.77
CA PRO A 532 29.43 9.61 -13.27
C PRO A 532 30.48 9.38 -12.17
N VAL A 533 30.16 8.46 -11.25
CA VAL A 533 31.05 8.05 -10.17
C VAL A 533 31.48 6.61 -10.37
N GLN A 534 32.78 6.36 -10.38
CA GLN A 534 33.31 5.00 -10.41
C GLN A 534 33.08 4.34 -9.05
N LEU A 535 32.37 3.21 -9.04
CA LEU A 535 32.13 2.44 -7.82
C LEU A 535 33.39 1.65 -7.47
N PRO A 536 33.91 1.77 -6.23
CA PRO A 536 35.02 0.93 -5.76
C PRO A 536 34.53 -0.48 -5.44
N GLU A 537 35.44 -1.45 -5.46
CA GLU A 537 35.15 -2.77 -4.90
C GLU A 537 35.05 -2.70 -3.36
N PRO A 538 34.12 -3.44 -2.71
CA PRO A 538 33.24 -4.47 -3.28
C PRO A 538 31.86 -3.95 -3.77
N VAL A 539 31.64 -2.63 -3.78
CA VAL A 539 30.34 -2.04 -4.16
C VAL A 539 30.05 -2.26 -5.64
N ALA A 540 31.07 -2.20 -6.50
CA ALA A 540 30.95 -2.48 -7.93
C ALA A 540 30.42 -3.90 -8.19
N GLN A 541 30.99 -4.93 -7.55
CA GLN A 541 30.50 -6.31 -7.67
C GLN A 541 29.04 -6.46 -7.19
N LEU A 542 28.67 -5.77 -6.12
CA LEU A 542 27.29 -5.75 -5.63
C LEU A 542 26.34 -5.10 -6.64
N ALA A 543 26.74 -3.98 -7.26
CA ALA A 543 25.99 -3.32 -8.31
C ALA A 543 25.79 -4.22 -9.54
N ARG A 544 26.84 -4.95 -9.97
CA ARG A 544 26.74 -5.97 -11.03
C ARG A 544 25.73 -7.06 -10.68
N THR A 545 25.75 -7.53 -9.43
CA THR A 545 24.87 -8.60 -8.96
C THR A 545 23.40 -8.17 -8.95
N VAL A 546 23.12 -6.96 -8.46
CA VAL A 546 21.77 -6.38 -8.46
C VAL A 546 21.31 -6.08 -9.89
N ALA A 547 22.19 -5.53 -10.73
CA ALA A 547 21.90 -5.30 -12.13
C ALA A 547 21.62 -6.62 -12.87
N ALA A 548 22.36 -7.70 -12.66
CA ALA A 548 22.08 -8.97 -13.32
C ALA A 548 20.75 -9.60 -12.85
N ASN A 549 20.39 -9.42 -11.57
CA ASN A 549 19.25 -10.09 -10.94
C ASN A 549 18.04 -9.16 -10.70
N ARG A 550 17.64 -8.40 -11.73
CA ARG A 550 16.48 -7.46 -11.69
C ARG A 550 15.13 -8.18 -11.83
N LYS A 551 14.88 -9.19 -11.00
CA LYS A 551 13.57 -9.87 -10.93
C LYS A 551 12.62 -9.07 -10.06
N GLY A 552 11.65 -8.40 -10.69
CA GLY A 552 10.55 -7.77 -9.96
C GLY A 552 9.66 -8.79 -9.26
N HIS A 553 8.95 -8.37 -8.22
CA HIS A 553 7.98 -9.23 -7.52
C HIS A 553 6.62 -9.30 -8.23
N ALA A 554 6.44 -8.53 -9.31
CA ALA A 554 5.22 -8.57 -10.12
C ALA A 554 5.14 -9.88 -10.90
N THR A 555 4.11 -10.68 -10.63
CA THR A 555 3.86 -11.97 -11.30
C THR A 555 3.27 -11.82 -12.71
N ILE A 556 2.63 -10.68 -13.00
CA ILE A 556 1.84 -10.44 -14.22
C ILE A 556 2.13 -9.03 -14.72
N GLY A 557 2.25 -8.83 -16.04
CA GLY A 557 2.54 -7.53 -16.63
C GLY A 557 3.96 -7.04 -16.34
N ALA A 558 4.84 -7.92 -15.88
CA ALA A 558 6.25 -7.60 -15.69
C ALA A 558 6.97 -7.69 -17.03
N LEU A 559 7.70 -6.63 -17.38
CA LEU A 559 8.75 -6.71 -18.39
C LEU A 559 9.96 -7.40 -17.77
N ALA A 560 10.45 -8.46 -18.41
CA ALA A 560 11.64 -9.17 -18.01
C ALA A 560 12.70 -9.01 -19.11
N PRO A 561 13.90 -8.47 -18.79
CA PRO A 561 14.32 -7.94 -17.49
C PRO A 561 13.69 -6.57 -17.19
N SER A 562 13.59 -6.21 -15.89
CA SER A 562 13.05 -4.91 -15.49
C SER A 562 13.97 -3.76 -15.92
N PRO A 563 13.42 -2.61 -16.37
CA PRO A 563 14.21 -1.39 -16.61
C PRO A 563 14.69 -0.72 -15.31
N TRP A 564 14.06 -1.03 -14.18
CA TRP A 564 14.39 -0.46 -12.87
C TRP A 564 15.52 -1.26 -12.22
N LEU A 565 16.50 -0.56 -11.64
CA LEU A 565 17.56 -1.20 -10.84
C LEU A 565 16.98 -1.87 -9.58
N PHE A 566 15.96 -1.24 -8.99
CA PHE A 566 15.22 -1.77 -7.85
C PHE A 566 13.74 -1.99 -8.22
N PRO A 567 13.40 -3.13 -8.83
CA PRO A 567 12.05 -3.39 -9.29
C PRO A 567 11.06 -3.60 -8.12
N GLY A 568 9.82 -3.16 -8.32
CA GLY A 568 8.76 -3.24 -7.33
C GLY A 568 7.89 -4.50 -7.45
N GLY A 569 6.87 -4.57 -6.58
CA GLY A 569 5.81 -5.57 -6.69
C GLY A 569 4.65 -5.16 -7.59
N GLN A 570 4.60 -3.88 -8.00
CA GLN A 570 3.66 -3.43 -9.02
C GLN A 570 4.31 -3.59 -10.40
N PRO A 571 3.57 -4.09 -11.40
CA PRO A 571 4.11 -4.31 -12.74
C PRO A 571 4.62 -3.02 -13.36
N GLY A 572 5.80 -3.07 -13.99
CA GLY A 572 6.43 -1.90 -14.63
C GLY A 572 6.88 -0.79 -13.68
N ARG A 573 6.80 -0.97 -12.35
CA ARG A 573 7.13 0.08 -11.36
C ARG A 573 8.35 -0.31 -10.53
N PRO A 574 9.11 0.68 -10.04
CA PRO A 574 10.17 0.43 -9.08
C PRO A 574 9.59 0.11 -7.69
N ILE A 575 10.47 -0.31 -6.78
CA ILE A 575 10.16 -0.41 -5.36
C ILE A 575 9.61 0.92 -4.85
N SER A 576 8.53 0.89 -4.06
CA SER A 576 7.96 2.12 -3.51
C SER A 576 8.92 2.73 -2.49
N THR A 577 8.93 4.07 -2.37
CA THR A 577 9.79 4.76 -1.40
C THR A 577 9.46 4.34 0.04
N THR A 578 8.19 4.06 0.34
CA THR A 578 7.74 3.53 1.64
C THR A 578 8.31 2.14 1.91
N GLN A 579 8.24 1.23 0.93
CA GLN A 579 8.77 -0.12 1.08
C GLN A 579 10.29 -0.10 1.23
N LEU A 580 10.99 0.70 0.41
CA LEU A 580 12.44 0.87 0.51
C LEU A 580 12.83 1.44 1.89
N THR A 581 12.12 2.46 2.37
CA THR A 581 12.32 3.02 3.71
C THR A 581 12.12 1.97 4.80
N GLN A 582 11.08 1.13 4.68
CA GLN A 582 10.83 0.05 5.62
C GLN A 582 11.97 -0.99 5.64
N ARG A 583 12.46 -1.40 4.45
CA ARG A 583 13.58 -2.34 4.35
C ARG A 583 14.86 -1.76 4.95
N LEU A 584 15.17 -0.50 4.66
CA LEU A 584 16.32 0.21 5.25
C LEU A 584 16.20 0.33 6.79
N ASN A 585 15.01 0.65 7.30
CA ASN A 585 14.76 0.71 8.74
C ASN A 585 15.00 -0.65 9.43
N GLN A 586 14.66 -1.77 8.76
CA GLN A 586 14.92 -3.13 9.27
C GLN A 586 16.42 -3.45 9.36
N LEU A 587 17.25 -2.76 8.57
CA LEU A 587 18.71 -2.85 8.65
C LEU A 587 19.31 -1.90 9.70
N GLY A 588 18.48 -1.17 10.45
CA GLY A 588 18.93 -0.17 11.42
C GLY A 588 19.31 1.19 10.81
N ILE A 589 18.97 1.41 9.53
CA ILE A 589 19.25 2.67 8.82
C ILE A 589 18.04 3.57 8.93
N ARG A 590 18.18 4.77 9.50
CA ARG A 590 17.17 5.82 9.45
C ARG A 590 17.46 6.77 8.29
N PRO A 591 16.73 6.70 7.15
CA PRO A 591 17.18 7.32 5.90
C PRO A 591 17.45 8.82 5.97
N ASN A 592 16.61 9.59 6.65
CA ASN A 592 16.80 11.04 6.76
C ASN A 592 18.05 11.41 7.59
N GLN A 593 18.29 10.69 8.67
CA GLN A 593 19.45 10.92 9.56
C GLN A 593 20.73 10.47 8.87
N ALA A 594 20.74 9.26 8.32
CA ALA A 594 21.89 8.69 7.63
C ALA A 594 22.27 9.50 6.38
N ARG A 595 21.30 9.98 5.59
CA ARG A 595 21.56 10.91 4.48
C ARG A 595 22.16 12.23 4.94
N SER A 596 21.63 12.80 6.03
CA SER A 596 22.15 14.07 6.58
C SER A 596 23.60 13.91 7.04
N THR A 597 23.91 12.79 7.70
CA THR A 597 25.25 12.42 8.16
C THR A 597 26.21 12.26 6.98
N ALA A 598 25.80 11.50 5.95
CA ALA A 598 26.60 11.31 4.74
C ALA A 598 26.85 12.63 3.97
N LEU A 599 25.83 13.47 3.79
CA LEU A 599 26.00 14.78 3.14
C LEU A 599 26.93 15.70 3.92
N PHE A 600 26.84 15.68 5.24
CA PHE A 600 27.69 16.51 6.10
C PHE A 600 29.16 16.12 5.94
N GLN A 601 29.48 14.83 6.05
CA GLN A 601 30.85 14.35 5.85
C GLN A 601 31.38 14.65 4.43
N LEU A 602 30.60 14.33 3.40
CA LEU A 602 31.00 14.58 2.01
C LEU A 602 31.22 16.08 1.73
N ALA A 603 30.46 16.96 2.37
CA ALA A 603 30.63 18.41 2.25
C ALA A 603 31.87 18.94 3.00
N THR A 604 32.40 18.20 3.97
CA THR A 604 33.69 18.50 4.61
C THR A 604 34.86 18.10 3.71
N GLU A 605 34.73 16.99 2.98
CA GLU A 605 35.83 16.38 2.22
C GLU A 605 35.92 16.88 0.77
N ILE A 606 34.80 17.31 0.18
CA ILE A 606 34.68 17.60 -1.25
C ILE A 606 34.05 18.98 -1.50
N PRO A 607 34.58 19.79 -2.45
CA PRO A 607 33.97 21.06 -2.82
C PRO A 607 32.52 20.94 -3.28
N ALA A 608 31.67 21.91 -2.91
CA ALA A 608 30.23 21.90 -3.21
C ALA A 608 29.89 21.73 -4.70
N ALA A 609 30.72 22.28 -5.61
CA ALA A 609 30.50 22.14 -7.06
C ALA A 609 30.68 20.69 -7.55
N ILE A 610 31.66 19.95 -7.01
CA ILE A 610 31.88 18.54 -7.33
C ILE A 610 30.76 17.71 -6.70
N LEU A 611 30.44 17.95 -5.42
CA LEU A 611 29.35 17.28 -4.70
C LEU A 611 28.00 17.41 -5.42
N ALA A 612 27.68 18.61 -5.93
CA ALA A 612 26.47 18.86 -6.69
C ALA A 612 26.44 18.06 -8.01
N ARG A 613 27.55 18.05 -8.75
CA ARG A 613 27.67 17.35 -10.04
C ARG A 613 27.63 15.83 -9.89
N THR A 614 28.27 15.27 -8.86
CA THR A 614 28.34 13.82 -8.64
C THR A 614 27.06 13.29 -8.04
N LEU A 615 26.48 13.94 -7.02
CA LEU A 615 25.29 13.43 -6.31
C LEU A 615 23.95 13.87 -6.90
N GLY A 616 23.96 14.72 -7.93
CA GLY A 616 22.75 15.25 -8.56
C GLY A 616 21.92 16.17 -7.66
N ILE A 617 22.57 16.89 -6.73
CA ILE A 617 21.90 17.88 -5.86
C ILE A 617 22.10 19.30 -6.38
N HIS A 618 21.17 20.20 -6.06
CA HIS A 618 21.29 21.61 -6.47
C HIS A 618 22.52 22.25 -5.82
N THR A 619 23.24 23.10 -6.58
CA THR A 619 24.46 23.79 -6.12
C THR A 619 24.23 24.58 -4.84
N ASP A 620 23.15 25.36 -4.74
CA ASP A 620 22.80 26.07 -3.50
C ASP A 620 22.63 25.16 -2.28
N VAL A 621 22.12 23.93 -2.49
CA VAL A 621 21.98 22.94 -1.42
C VAL A 621 23.36 22.44 -1.00
N ALA A 622 24.24 22.12 -1.95
CA ALA A 622 25.61 21.72 -1.66
C ALA A 622 26.39 22.84 -0.92
N VAL A 623 26.25 24.10 -1.34
CA VAL A 623 26.85 25.26 -0.66
C VAL A 623 26.30 25.43 0.76
N ALA A 624 24.99 25.23 0.96
CA ALA A 624 24.41 25.29 2.30
C ALA A 624 24.98 24.20 3.23
N TRP A 625 25.16 22.98 2.73
CA TRP A 625 25.80 21.91 3.49
C TRP A 625 27.28 22.21 3.79
N GLN A 626 28.03 22.73 2.81
CA GLN A 626 29.43 23.11 3.00
C GLN A 626 29.60 24.23 4.03
N ARG A 627 28.71 25.23 4.03
CA ARG A 627 28.72 26.29 5.06
C ARG A 627 28.43 25.75 6.46
N LEU A 628 27.55 24.76 6.57
CA LEU A 628 27.22 24.12 7.85
C LEU A 628 28.34 23.22 8.35
N SER A 629 29.05 22.53 7.44
CA SER A 629 30.21 21.70 7.81
C SER A 629 31.46 22.52 8.12
N ALA A 630 31.61 23.70 7.50
CA ALA A 630 32.70 24.64 7.77
C ALA A 630 32.46 25.53 9.02
N GLY A 631 31.22 25.64 9.50
CA GLY A 631 30.87 26.38 10.72
C GLY A 631 31.21 25.59 11.97
N ASP A 632 31.41 26.30 13.08
CA ASP A 632 31.78 25.78 14.40
C ASP A 632 30.87 24.62 14.85
N TRP A 633 31.27 23.39 14.52
CA TRP A 633 30.53 22.14 14.75
C TRP A 633 30.13 22.00 16.22
N ALA A 634 30.99 22.45 17.13
CA ALA A 634 30.73 22.47 18.56
C ALA A 634 29.51 23.35 18.90
N THR A 635 29.39 24.52 18.26
CA THR A 635 28.25 25.43 18.44
C THR A 635 26.96 24.82 17.88
N TYR A 636 27.00 24.21 16.70
CA TYR A 636 25.82 23.54 16.11
C TYR A 636 25.40 22.29 16.90
N ALA A 637 26.33 21.42 17.28
CA ALA A 637 26.06 20.22 18.08
C ALA A 637 25.50 20.59 19.48
N ALA A 638 26.04 21.64 20.11
CA ALA A 638 25.49 22.20 21.34
C ALA A 638 24.07 22.75 21.14
N GLU A 639 23.80 23.44 20.04
CA GLU A 639 22.47 23.97 19.73
C GLU A 639 21.46 22.83 19.47
N VAL A 640 21.83 21.78 18.72
CA VAL A 640 21.00 20.59 18.50
C VAL A 640 20.74 19.83 19.80
N SER A 641 21.74 19.70 20.67
CA SER A 641 21.58 19.08 22.00
C SER A 641 20.69 19.90 22.93
N ARG A 642 20.62 21.22 22.74
CA ARG A 642 19.76 22.13 23.51
C ARG A 642 18.34 22.26 22.95
N ARG A 643 18.09 21.82 21.69
CA ARG A 643 16.74 21.84 21.13
C ARG A 643 15.86 20.88 21.95
N PRO A 644 14.72 21.32 22.51
CA PRO A 644 13.82 20.43 23.19
C PRO A 644 13.41 19.33 22.21
N SER A 645 13.74 18.08 22.54
CA SER A 645 13.28 16.95 21.75
C SER A 645 11.76 17.02 21.76
N ASN A 646 11.14 17.19 20.59
CA ASN A 646 9.69 17.28 20.48
C ASN A 646 9.06 15.88 20.62
N ARG A 647 9.40 15.21 21.74
CA ARG A 647 9.07 13.84 22.09
C ARG A 647 8.32 13.75 23.42
N ALA A 648 7.95 14.88 24.03
CA ALA A 648 7.16 14.92 25.25
C ALA A 648 5.98 15.91 25.12
N SER A 649 4.83 15.37 24.69
CA SER A 649 3.50 15.88 25.07
C SER A 649 2.56 14.68 25.24
N ARG A 650 2.93 13.79 26.18
CA ARG A 650 1.96 13.00 26.95
C ARG A 650 2.23 13.37 28.40
N PRO A 651 1.34 14.08 29.10
CA PRO A 651 1.46 14.20 30.53
C PRO A 651 1.28 12.78 31.11
N ALA A 652 2.26 12.36 31.91
CA ALA A 652 2.07 11.28 32.86
C ALA A 652 1.19 11.83 33.98
N GLU A 653 -0.03 11.33 34.10
CA GLU A 653 -0.81 11.51 35.32
C GLU A 653 -0.13 10.69 36.42
N ALA A 654 0.34 11.41 37.43
CA ALA A 654 0.84 10.86 38.67
C ALA A 654 -0.31 10.20 39.43
N THR A 655 -0.03 9.01 39.93
CA THR A 655 -0.78 8.33 40.99
C THR A 655 -0.87 9.21 42.24
N GLU A 656 -2.10 9.52 42.62
CA GLU A 656 -2.64 9.37 43.99
C GLU A 656 -4.14 9.04 43.90
#